data_AF-A0A239GTH7-F1
#
_entry.id   AF-A0A239GTH7-F1
#
_cell.length_a   1.000
_cell.length_b   1.000
_cell.length_c   1.000
_cell.angle_alpha   90.00
_cell.angle_beta   90.00
_cell.angle_gamma   90.00
#
_symmetry.space_group_name_H-M   'P 1'
#
loop_
_entity.id
_entity.type
_entity.pdbx_description
1 polymer ?
#
loop_
_entity_poly.entity_id
_entity_poly.type
_entity_poly.pdbx_seq_one_letter_code
_entity_poly.pdbx_strand_id
1 'polypeptide(L)'
;MVKMTLSPAYAVEGTNQYTDLVFTATLVRAVDYNVTVYYRTIFDGSAVVTDLYRDYDGSFTILAGSTSATITLDTSYYDDVNERDETFTLELFNPTSGVTFQHNQPILRSPGIIQDDDGDPNLSFVVTDPIIEEGNSGERFAVFEVWLSRPASKDLTFDYTTVDGSALAGSDYVKTAGTLDFKTGQEVAYVRVAIKGDKLLEGSEDFSLQVVPPKGEGFSKTDSVGVARILDDDASNGPVVSIQDAYAIEGTNKYTPLRFTLVLSEAAEEDLSVYYRTNTSGTALDSDLYRASTGQVTFRAGQTSAEIELSTSYYDDVSEDDEVFFVELYNPSAGLELAGGVPVLSAAGYILDDDGTGSKAALAAAPVSIAENAADDSKTVSSVSIKLSRPLDAAQVFSVKAVNGTAFEGRDFKLLQDTVRFAPGQTEAGVKVKILGDFRQEKLETFELAFKHKFGADFSGSILNQTVSIVDTVAFTAGAESLRLTNFDDNVKTLGGGDEIFGLKGNDRIDGGSGRDILDGGAGNDILIGGGEADSLFGGKGNDILRGGKGGDKLYGDGGNDTADYTGASGPVRASLSKPGTNRGEASGDSYRGIENLTGSSNDDFLTGNGGNNVIKGGNGGDSISGAGGRDWLYGQKGHDKLFGGKGNDVLAGAEGNDRMTGNGGADTFIFDGGKDVILDFQDGVDTVRLDSDLWTGSYSVQRVIDRYGFDYGKEVALEFSGGNSLTFKGVAKLDTLVDNIEIV
;
A
#
# COMPACT_ATOMS: atom_id res chain seq x y z
N MET A 1 -27.64 -27.66 -5.39
CA MET A 1 -28.04 -26.74 -4.30
C MET A 1 -29.41 -26.15 -4.61
N VAL A 2 -30.24 -25.88 -3.60
CA VAL A 2 -31.56 -25.24 -3.75
C VAL A 2 -31.43 -23.76 -3.44
N LYS A 3 -32.06 -22.90 -4.26
CA LYS A 3 -31.97 -21.44 -4.09
C LYS A 3 -33.08 -20.90 -3.19
N MET A 4 -32.75 -19.90 -2.37
CA MET A 4 -33.68 -19.17 -1.49
C MET A 4 -33.81 -17.69 -1.90
N THR A 5 -35.01 -17.14 -1.77
CA THR A 5 -35.34 -15.71 -1.89
C THR A 5 -35.98 -15.20 -0.60
N LEU A 6 -36.03 -13.88 -0.40
CA LEU A 6 -36.61 -13.22 0.76
C LEU A 6 -37.48 -12.05 0.27
N SER A 7 -38.70 -11.92 0.78
CA SER A 7 -39.56 -10.76 0.50
C SER A 7 -39.20 -9.58 1.42
N PRO A 8 -39.44 -8.34 0.99
CA PRO A 8 -39.48 -7.21 1.92
C PRO A 8 -40.63 -7.39 2.91
N ALA A 9 -40.61 -6.61 3.99
CA ALA A 9 -41.70 -6.52 4.96
C ALA A 9 -42.10 -5.06 5.19
N TYR A 10 -43.39 -4.86 5.46
CA TYR A 10 -43.97 -3.54 5.71
C TYR A 10 -44.81 -3.60 6.98
N ALA A 11 -44.65 -2.60 7.83
CA ALA A 11 -45.60 -2.27 8.87
C ALA A 11 -46.01 -0.82 8.71
N VAL A 12 -47.27 -0.55 9.03
CA VAL A 12 -47.73 0.81 9.32
C VAL A 12 -47.65 0.94 10.84
N GLU A 13 -47.15 2.07 11.34
CA GLU A 13 -47.23 2.38 12.76
C GLU A 13 -48.69 2.31 13.22
N GLY A 14 -48.90 1.87 14.46
CA GLY A 14 -50.21 1.53 14.95
C GLY A 14 -50.62 2.44 16.10
N THR A 15 -51.79 3.06 16.04
CA THR A 15 -52.31 3.77 17.21
C THR A 15 -52.64 2.78 18.36
N ASN A 16 -51.73 2.65 19.33
CA ASN A 16 -51.84 1.80 20.54
C ASN A 16 -51.79 0.27 20.34
N GLN A 17 -51.18 -0.27 19.27
CA GLN A 17 -51.00 -1.73 19.10
C GLN A 17 -49.78 -2.11 18.27
N TYR A 18 -49.09 -3.19 18.64
CA TYR A 18 -47.96 -3.72 17.85
C TYR A 18 -48.39 -4.10 16.42
N THR A 19 -47.55 -3.81 15.43
CA THR A 19 -47.77 -4.22 14.03
C THR A 19 -46.64 -5.11 13.52
N ASP A 20 -47.04 -6.23 12.93
CA ASP A 20 -46.14 -7.27 12.43
C ASP A 20 -45.48 -6.86 11.09
N LEU A 21 -44.15 -6.85 11.06
CA LEU A 21 -43.31 -6.91 9.87
C LEU A 21 -43.06 -8.37 9.49
N VAL A 22 -43.74 -8.86 8.45
CA VAL A 22 -43.65 -10.27 8.03
C VAL A 22 -42.80 -10.44 6.77
N PHE A 23 -41.60 -10.98 6.93
CA PHE A 23 -40.75 -11.40 5.83
C PHE A 23 -41.06 -12.85 5.44
N THR A 24 -41.04 -13.16 4.15
CA THR A 24 -41.26 -14.52 3.64
C THR A 24 -40.03 -15.05 2.94
N ALA A 25 -39.35 -16.03 3.55
CA ALA A 25 -38.26 -16.76 2.93
C ALA A 25 -38.82 -17.91 2.07
N THR A 26 -38.41 -18.01 0.80
CA THR A 26 -38.95 -18.98 -0.16
C THR A 26 -37.85 -19.76 -0.87
N LEU A 27 -37.91 -21.09 -0.82
CA LEU A 27 -37.11 -22.00 -1.62
C LEU A 27 -37.75 -22.17 -3.01
N VAL A 28 -36.93 -22.18 -4.06
CA VAL A 28 -37.38 -22.44 -5.44
C VAL A 28 -38.02 -23.83 -5.64
N ARG A 29 -37.79 -24.77 -4.71
CA ARG A 29 -38.46 -26.08 -4.61
C ARG A 29 -38.31 -26.64 -3.20
N ALA A 30 -39.21 -27.55 -2.81
CA ALA A 30 -39.14 -28.26 -1.53
C ALA A 30 -37.93 -29.21 -1.47
N VAL A 31 -37.44 -29.47 -0.25
CA VAL A 31 -36.39 -30.45 0.07
C VAL A 31 -36.89 -31.45 1.13
N ASP A 32 -36.21 -32.58 1.27
CA ASP A 32 -36.58 -33.69 2.16
C ASP A 32 -35.97 -33.62 3.57
N TYR A 33 -35.27 -32.53 3.88
CA TYR A 33 -34.69 -32.22 5.19
C TYR A 33 -35.12 -30.82 5.65
N ASN A 34 -35.00 -30.57 6.95
CA ASN A 34 -35.25 -29.23 7.51
C ASN A 34 -34.13 -28.28 7.11
N VAL A 35 -34.48 -27.09 6.64
CA VAL A 35 -33.53 -26.02 6.31
C VAL A 35 -33.58 -24.98 7.42
N THR A 36 -32.55 -24.95 8.25
CA THR A 36 -32.32 -23.86 9.21
C THR A 36 -31.48 -22.78 8.55
N VAL A 37 -31.90 -21.53 8.75
CA VAL A 37 -31.23 -20.32 8.27
C VAL A 37 -31.25 -19.29 9.40
N TYR A 38 -30.16 -18.54 9.54
CA TYR A 38 -30.04 -17.47 10.52
C TYR A 38 -30.40 -16.14 9.86
N TYR A 39 -31.00 -15.24 10.64
CA TYR A 39 -31.32 -13.89 10.20
C TYR A 39 -30.86 -12.85 11.22
N ARG A 40 -30.54 -11.66 10.74
CA ARG A 40 -30.27 -10.48 11.55
C ARG A 40 -30.90 -9.22 10.96
N THR A 41 -31.28 -8.29 11.81
CA THR A 41 -31.72 -6.95 11.44
C THR A 41 -30.52 -5.99 11.50
N ILE A 42 -30.22 -5.36 10.37
CA ILE A 42 -29.20 -4.32 10.22
C ILE A 42 -29.94 -2.98 10.18
N PHE A 43 -29.71 -2.11 11.16
CA PHE A 43 -30.23 -0.74 11.17
C PHE A 43 -29.29 0.18 10.39
N ASP A 44 -29.22 -0.06 9.09
CA ASP A 44 -28.40 0.68 8.11
C ASP A 44 -29.18 1.79 7.39
N GLY A 45 -30.48 1.90 7.64
CA GLY A 45 -31.34 2.99 7.20
C GLY A 45 -31.77 3.92 8.34
N SER A 46 -32.85 4.67 8.14
CA SER A 46 -33.37 5.61 9.13
C SER A 46 -33.99 4.97 10.38
N ALA A 47 -34.34 3.68 10.33
CA ALA A 47 -34.86 2.99 11.51
C ALA A 47 -33.74 2.76 12.53
N VAL A 48 -34.06 2.95 13.79
CA VAL A 48 -33.20 2.67 14.93
C VAL A 48 -33.77 1.48 15.72
N VAL A 49 -32.94 0.91 16.60
CA VAL A 49 -33.32 -0.26 17.41
C VAL A 49 -34.58 -0.06 18.24
N THR A 50 -34.91 1.19 18.58
CA THR A 50 -36.09 1.52 19.37
C THR A 50 -37.37 1.44 18.57
N ASP A 51 -37.34 1.30 17.25
CA ASP A 51 -38.53 1.32 16.39
C ASP A 51 -39.13 -0.08 16.23
N LEU A 52 -38.39 -1.11 16.66
CA LEU A 52 -38.86 -2.49 16.73
C LEU A 52 -39.01 -2.96 18.18
N TYR A 53 -40.08 -3.71 18.46
CA TYR A 53 -40.22 -4.51 19.67
C TYR A 53 -39.38 -5.79 19.54
N ARG A 54 -38.95 -6.34 20.69
CA ARG A 54 -37.89 -7.37 20.87
C ARG A 54 -37.89 -8.51 19.82
N ASP A 55 -36.76 -9.23 19.71
CA ASP A 55 -36.50 -10.39 18.79
C ASP A 55 -36.07 -10.03 17.35
N TYR A 56 -35.17 -9.07 17.22
CA TYR A 56 -34.63 -8.53 15.96
C TYR A 56 -33.79 -9.53 15.12
N ASP A 57 -33.32 -10.61 15.72
CA ASP A 57 -32.33 -11.53 15.16
C ASP A 57 -32.64 -12.95 15.64
N GLY A 58 -32.30 -13.96 14.85
CA GLY A 58 -32.61 -15.33 15.23
C GLY A 58 -32.34 -16.36 14.14
N SER A 59 -33.10 -17.45 14.21
CA SER A 59 -33.12 -18.46 13.16
C SER A 59 -34.54 -18.89 12.88
N PHE A 60 -34.79 -19.29 11.65
CA PHE A 60 -36.06 -19.91 11.26
C PHE A 60 -35.76 -21.24 10.58
N THR A 61 -36.78 -22.11 10.54
CA THR A 61 -36.67 -23.41 9.89
C THR A 61 -37.78 -23.58 8.85
N ILE A 62 -37.39 -23.86 7.61
CA ILE A 62 -38.31 -24.39 6.60
C ILE A 62 -38.35 -25.90 6.79
N LEU A 63 -39.51 -26.41 7.21
CA LEU A 63 -39.70 -27.85 7.45
C LEU A 63 -39.60 -28.65 6.15
N ALA A 64 -39.10 -29.88 6.24
CA ALA A 64 -39.04 -30.81 5.11
C ALA A 64 -40.39 -30.90 4.38
N GLY A 65 -40.35 -30.84 3.05
CA GLY A 65 -41.53 -30.82 2.17
C GLY A 65 -42.20 -29.44 1.99
N SER A 66 -41.80 -28.43 2.77
CA SER A 66 -42.28 -27.05 2.62
C SER A 66 -41.36 -26.23 1.70
N THR A 67 -41.89 -25.16 1.11
CA THR A 67 -41.12 -24.23 0.28
C THR A 67 -40.88 -22.88 0.94
N SER A 68 -41.52 -22.58 2.07
CA SER A 68 -41.42 -21.26 2.68
C SER A 68 -41.58 -21.29 4.19
N ALA A 69 -41.06 -20.24 4.83
CA ALA A 69 -41.30 -19.90 6.22
C ALA A 69 -41.33 -18.37 6.36
N THR A 70 -41.98 -17.90 7.42
CA THR A 70 -42.07 -16.47 7.74
C THR A 70 -41.15 -16.11 8.88
N ILE A 71 -40.61 -14.90 8.84
CA ILE A 71 -39.89 -14.24 9.92
C ILE A 71 -40.75 -13.04 10.29
N THR A 72 -41.22 -12.97 11.53
CA THR A 72 -42.05 -11.87 12.01
C THR A 72 -41.24 -11.05 12.99
N LEU A 73 -41.11 -9.76 12.72
CA LEU A 73 -40.64 -8.75 13.65
C LEU A 73 -41.82 -7.87 14.04
N ASP A 74 -41.82 -7.30 15.23
CA ASP A 74 -42.87 -6.40 15.68
C ASP A 74 -42.30 -4.98 15.77
N THR A 75 -43.07 -3.96 15.38
CA THR A 75 -42.72 -2.55 15.63
C THR A 75 -42.85 -2.20 17.13
N SER A 76 -42.21 -1.13 17.63
CA SER A 76 -42.16 -0.78 19.06
C SER A 76 -43.39 0.03 19.56
N TYR A 77 -43.37 0.56 20.80
CA TYR A 77 -44.53 1.31 21.36
C TYR A 77 -44.57 2.74 20.82
N TYR A 78 -45.59 3.05 20.02
CA TYR A 78 -45.84 4.29 19.28
C TYR A 78 -46.39 5.44 20.15
N ASP A 79 -46.27 6.66 19.62
CA ASP A 79 -47.00 7.86 20.02
C ASP A 79 -47.82 8.43 18.84
N ASP A 80 -48.60 9.50 19.04
CA ASP A 80 -49.37 10.15 17.96
C ASP A 80 -48.52 11.24 17.24
N VAL A 81 -47.20 11.02 17.10
CA VAL A 81 -46.28 12.00 16.53
C VAL A 81 -46.08 11.71 15.06
N ASN A 82 -46.26 12.73 14.23
CA ASN A 82 -45.91 12.69 12.82
C ASN A 82 -44.38 12.54 12.68
N GLU A 83 -43.93 11.31 12.46
CA GLU A 83 -42.54 10.94 12.20
C GLU A 83 -42.31 10.68 10.70
N ARG A 84 -41.19 10.07 10.32
CA ARG A 84 -40.88 9.83 8.90
C ARG A 84 -40.73 8.35 8.65
N ASP A 85 -41.21 7.82 7.54
CA ASP A 85 -41.05 6.41 7.21
C ASP A 85 -39.60 5.93 7.46
N GLU A 86 -39.46 4.87 8.24
CA GLU A 86 -38.17 4.30 8.59
C GLU A 86 -37.85 3.03 7.82
N THR A 87 -36.56 2.81 7.57
CA THR A 87 -36.09 1.61 6.85
C THR A 87 -34.94 0.94 7.58
N PHE A 88 -34.91 -0.38 7.54
CA PHE A 88 -33.78 -1.23 7.95
C PHE A 88 -33.62 -2.40 6.99
N THR A 89 -32.57 -3.19 7.13
CA THR A 89 -32.33 -4.39 6.32
C THR A 89 -32.41 -5.67 7.14
N LEU A 90 -33.15 -6.67 6.69
CA LEU A 90 -33.06 -8.04 7.19
C LEU A 90 -32.08 -8.84 6.35
N GLU A 91 -31.05 -9.42 6.95
CA GLU A 91 -30.04 -10.26 6.30
C GLU A 91 -30.15 -11.71 6.74
N LEU A 92 -30.21 -12.64 5.78
CA LEU A 92 -30.08 -14.07 5.99
C LEU A 92 -28.65 -14.53 5.72
N PHE A 93 -28.17 -15.46 6.54
CA PHE A 93 -26.83 -16.04 6.42
C PHE A 93 -26.79 -17.49 6.92
N ASN A 94 -25.68 -18.18 6.65
CA ASN A 94 -25.40 -19.55 7.09
C ASN A 94 -26.57 -20.55 6.90
N PRO A 95 -27.10 -20.69 5.67
CA PRO A 95 -28.15 -21.68 5.44
C PRO A 95 -27.57 -23.10 5.59
N THR A 96 -28.45 -24.04 5.94
CA THR A 96 -28.09 -25.48 6.00
C THR A 96 -27.40 -25.93 4.69
N SER A 97 -26.32 -26.71 4.83
CA SER A 97 -25.52 -27.21 3.70
C SER A 97 -26.40 -27.82 2.60
N GLY A 98 -26.19 -27.38 1.35
CA GLY A 98 -27.02 -27.76 0.20
C GLY A 98 -28.05 -26.70 -0.23
N VAL A 99 -28.23 -25.63 0.56
CA VAL A 99 -29.01 -24.44 0.22
C VAL A 99 -28.08 -23.26 -0.04
N THR A 100 -28.40 -22.45 -1.05
CA THR A 100 -27.70 -21.20 -1.39
C THR A 100 -28.71 -20.09 -1.56
N PHE A 101 -28.29 -18.84 -1.41
CA PHE A 101 -29.16 -17.72 -1.73
C PHE A 101 -29.24 -17.49 -3.25
N GLN A 102 -30.22 -16.69 -3.68
CA GLN A 102 -30.33 -16.28 -5.07
C GLN A 102 -29.00 -15.62 -5.52
N HIS A 103 -28.63 -15.83 -6.79
CA HIS A 103 -27.32 -15.41 -7.34
C HIS A 103 -26.08 -16.02 -6.65
N ASN A 104 -26.24 -17.13 -5.92
CA ASN A 104 -25.16 -17.86 -5.21
C ASN A 104 -24.41 -17.00 -4.18
N GLN A 105 -25.08 -15.99 -3.63
CA GLN A 105 -24.50 -15.11 -2.63
C GLN A 105 -24.35 -15.83 -1.27
N PRO A 106 -23.35 -15.47 -0.45
CA PRO A 106 -23.18 -16.01 0.90
C PRO A 106 -24.23 -15.48 1.90
N ILE A 107 -24.87 -14.35 1.55
CA ILE A 107 -25.92 -13.67 2.32
C ILE A 107 -27.10 -13.29 1.43
N LEU A 108 -28.26 -13.00 2.03
CA LEU A 108 -29.43 -12.47 1.33
C LEU A 108 -30.08 -11.34 2.14
N ARG A 109 -30.18 -10.15 1.57
CA ARG A 109 -30.72 -8.95 2.24
C ARG A 109 -32.09 -8.59 1.68
N SER A 110 -32.98 -8.07 2.52
CA SER A 110 -34.27 -7.51 2.11
C SER A 110 -34.71 -6.41 3.08
N PRO A 111 -35.30 -5.31 2.61
CA PRO A 111 -35.65 -4.20 3.50
C PRO A 111 -36.89 -4.50 4.35
N GLY A 112 -36.86 -4.01 5.58
CA GLY A 112 -38.02 -3.79 6.42
C GLY A 112 -38.36 -2.31 6.43
N ILE A 113 -39.66 -1.99 6.27
CA ILE A 113 -40.15 -0.63 6.14
C ILE A 113 -41.23 -0.37 7.18
N ILE A 114 -41.05 0.68 7.97
CA ILE A 114 -42.01 1.20 8.94
C ILE A 114 -42.60 2.47 8.34
N GLN A 115 -43.92 2.54 8.26
CA GLN A 115 -44.65 3.66 7.63
C GLN A 115 -45.39 4.46 8.69
N ASP A 116 -45.12 5.75 8.76
CA ASP A 116 -45.83 6.70 9.64
C ASP A 116 -47.33 6.79 9.27
N ASP A 117 -48.22 6.76 10.27
CA ASP A 117 -49.67 6.95 10.09
C ASP A 117 -50.21 8.26 10.65
N ASP A 118 -49.36 9.10 11.25
CA ASP A 118 -49.75 10.31 11.98
C ASP A 118 -49.55 11.63 11.21
N GLY A 119 -49.36 11.56 9.88
CA GLY A 119 -48.95 12.71 9.08
C GLY A 119 -49.22 12.71 7.57
N ASP A 120 -48.74 13.78 6.91
CA ASP A 120 -48.50 13.76 5.46
C ASP A 120 -47.35 12.76 5.16
N PRO A 121 -47.37 12.01 4.03
CA PRO A 121 -46.37 10.98 3.78
C PRO A 121 -44.94 11.54 3.76
N ASN A 122 -44.16 11.17 4.78
CA ASN A 122 -42.75 11.52 4.90
C ASN A 122 -41.89 10.39 4.33
N LEU A 123 -41.76 10.36 3.02
CA LEU A 123 -41.10 9.26 2.31
C LEU A 123 -39.61 9.14 2.69
N SER A 124 -39.16 7.90 2.89
CA SER A 124 -37.75 7.50 2.93
C SER A 124 -37.41 6.52 1.81
N PHE A 125 -36.12 6.30 1.59
CA PHE A 125 -35.61 5.28 0.68
C PHE A 125 -34.29 4.73 1.20
N VAL A 126 -33.96 3.49 0.83
CA VAL A 126 -32.69 2.84 1.19
C VAL A 126 -31.96 2.35 -0.06
N VAL A 127 -30.63 2.44 -0.05
CA VAL A 127 -29.74 1.85 -1.06
C VAL A 127 -29.03 0.66 -0.42
N THR A 128 -29.15 -0.53 -1.01
CA THR A 128 -28.55 -1.75 -0.43
C THR A 128 -27.03 -1.78 -0.58
N ASP A 129 -26.35 -2.51 0.31
CA ASP A 129 -24.90 -2.75 0.29
C ASP A 129 -24.58 -4.15 -0.32
N PRO A 130 -24.31 -4.31 -1.63
CA PRO A 130 -24.02 -5.61 -2.23
C PRO A 130 -22.60 -6.09 -1.91
N ILE A 131 -22.40 -7.41 -1.83
CA ILE A 131 -21.07 -8.04 -1.75
C ILE A 131 -20.89 -8.87 -3.02
N ILE A 132 -19.73 -8.78 -3.66
CA ILE A 132 -19.49 -9.45 -4.93
C ILE A 132 -18.04 -9.94 -5.01
N GLU A 133 -17.82 -11.16 -5.46
CA GLU A 133 -16.48 -11.59 -5.90
C GLU A 133 -16.23 -11.01 -7.30
N GLU A 134 -15.02 -10.57 -7.64
CA GLU A 134 -14.74 -9.92 -8.93
C GLU A 134 -14.62 -10.89 -10.13
N GLY A 135 -13.98 -12.04 -9.96
CA GLY A 135 -13.71 -13.02 -11.01
C GLY A 135 -12.43 -12.78 -11.78
N ASN A 136 -11.73 -13.85 -12.17
CA ASN A 136 -10.42 -13.75 -12.86
C ASN A 136 -10.46 -13.28 -14.34
N SER A 137 -11.59 -12.76 -14.84
CA SER A 137 -11.76 -12.08 -16.15
C SER A 137 -13.23 -11.71 -16.44
N GLY A 138 -13.42 -10.64 -17.21
CA GLY A 138 -14.72 -10.24 -17.76
C GLY A 138 -15.49 -9.29 -16.84
N GLU A 139 -16.76 -9.06 -17.14
CA GLU A 139 -17.60 -8.14 -16.34
C GLU A 139 -18.56 -8.92 -15.44
N ARG A 140 -18.45 -8.71 -14.13
CA ARG A 140 -19.48 -9.05 -13.14
C ARG A 140 -20.28 -7.78 -12.80
N PHE A 141 -21.32 -7.90 -11.99
CA PHE A 141 -22.17 -6.75 -11.66
C PHE A 141 -22.46 -6.69 -10.17
N ALA A 142 -22.07 -5.59 -9.53
CA ALA A 142 -22.69 -5.15 -8.29
C ALA A 142 -24.08 -4.60 -8.63
N VAL A 143 -25.12 -5.15 -8.00
CA VAL A 143 -26.50 -4.72 -8.20
C VAL A 143 -26.97 -4.05 -6.93
N PHE A 144 -27.08 -2.73 -6.97
CA PHE A 144 -27.69 -1.95 -5.91
C PHE A 144 -29.21 -1.94 -6.13
N GLU A 145 -29.96 -2.25 -5.08
CA GLU A 145 -31.40 -2.05 -5.04
C GLU A 145 -31.69 -0.75 -4.29
N VAL A 146 -32.53 0.09 -4.90
CA VAL A 146 -33.04 1.32 -4.27
C VAL A 146 -34.51 1.10 -3.98
N TRP A 147 -34.86 1.08 -2.70
CA TRP A 147 -36.21 0.79 -2.22
C TRP A 147 -36.85 2.06 -1.67
N LEU A 148 -38.06 2.37 -2.14
CA LEU A 148 -38.90 3.40 -1.54
C LEU A 148 -39.70 2.80 -0.37
N SER A 149 -39.83 3.58 0.69
CA SER A 149 -40.74 3.30 1.82
C SER A 149 -42.19 3.05 1.40
N ARG A 150 -42.64 3.66 0.30
CA ARG A 150 -43.98 3.45 -0.27
C ARG A 150 -43.91 3.43 -1.80
N PRO A 151 -44.84 2.72 -2.47
CA PRO A 151 -44.94 2.76 -3.92
C PRO A 151 -45.07 4.19 -4.43
N ALA A 152 -44.30 4.52 -5.46
CA ALA A 152 -44.25 5.87 -5.99
C ALA A 152 -45.64 6.36 -6.38
N SER A 153 -46.12 7.44 -5.76
CA SER A 153 -47.46 8.00 -6.01
C SER A 153 -47.58 8.65 -7.40
N LYS A 154 -46.44 8.94 -8.03
CA LYS A 154 -46.25 9.49 -9.37
C LYS A 154 -44.89 9.04 -9.89
N ASP A 155 -44.58 9.36 -11.14
CA ASP A 155 -43.23 9.13 -11.66
C ASP A 155 -42.22 10.02 -10.90
N LEU A 156 -41.16 9.40 -10.38
CA LEU A 156 -40.05 10.04 -9.66
C LEU A 156 -38.73 9.72 -10.35
N THR A 157 -37.82 10.68 -10.40
CA THR A 157 -36.49 10.51 -11.00
C THR A 157 -35.44 10.90 -9.98
N PHE A 158 -34.55 9.96 -9.68
CA PHE A 158 -33.42 10.12 -8.78
C PHE A 158 -32.16 10.25 -9.63
N ASP A 159 -31.20 11.07 -9.23
CA ASP A 159 -29.87 11.05 -9.82
C ASP A 159 -29.01 10.03 -9.08
N TYR A 160 -28.06 9.39 -9.74
CA TYR A 160 -27.08 8.54 -9.06
C TYR A 160 -25.69 8.67 -9.68
N THR A 161 -24.67 8.40 -8.88
CA THR A 161 -23.29 8.28 -9.30
C THR A 161 -22.57 7.27 -8.43
N THR A 162 -21.72 6.44 -9.02
CA THR A 162 -20.70 5.70 -8.28
C THR A 162 -19.64 6.67 -7.77
N VAL A 163 -19.03 6.28 -6.66
CA VAL A 163 -17.97 6.99 -5.97
C VAL A 163 -16.94 5.97 -5.56
N ASP A 164 -15.67 6.29 -5.81
CA ASP A 164 -14.53 5.45 -5.48
C ASP A 164 -14.41 5.27 -3.96
N GLY A 165 -13.82 4.16 -3.54
CA GLY A 165 -13.40 3.94 -2.16
C GLY A 165 -12.01 3.33 -2.15
N SER A 166 -11.83 2.18 -1.49
CA SER A 166 -10.64 1.39 -1.78
C SER A 166 -10.68 0.78 -3.18
N ALA A 167 -11.87 0.53 -3.73
CA ALA A 167 -12.05 0.20 -5.15
C ALA A 167 -12.22 1.49 -5.98
N LEU A 168 -11.43 1.61 -7.04
CA LEU A 168 -11.31 2.71 -7.98
C LEU A 168 -11.99 2.42 -9.32
N ALA A 169 -12.65 3.44 -9.86
CA ALA A 169 -13.24 3.36 -11.18
C ALA A 169 -12.16 3.33 -12.27
N GLY A 170 -12.17 2.26 -13.07
CA GLY A 170 -11.24 2.05 -14.16
C GLY A 170 -10.35 0.83 -13.96
N SER A 171 -9.89 0.57 -12.73
CA SER A 171 -9.27 -0.69 -12.35
C SER A 171 -10.34 -1.71 -11.97
N ASP A 172 -11.15 -1.43 -10.95
CA ASP A 172 -11.91 -2.47 -10.24
C ASP A 172 -13.39 -2.45 -10.64
N TYR A 173 -13.88 -1.27 -11.03
CA TYR A 173 -15.25 -1.14 -11.53
C TYR A 173 -15.38 -0.06 -12.61
N VAL A 174 -16.52 -0.02 -13.29
CA VAL A 174 -16.81 1.01 -14.31
C VAL A 174 -17.59 2.16 -13.68
N LYS A 175 -17.03 3.38 -13.73
CA LYS A 175 -17.72 4.60 -13.30
C LYS A 175 -19.09 4.69 -13.95
N THR A 176 -20.15 4.71 -13.13
CA THR A 176 -21.53 4.70 -13.59
C THR A 176 -22.29 5.85 -12.96
N ALA A 177 -22.90 6.71 -13.78
CA ALA A 177 -23.77 7.79 -13.32
C ALA A 177 -24.96 7.95 -14.26
N GLY A 178 -26.08 8.43 -13.74
CA GLY A 178 -27.29 8.61 -14.52
C GLY A 178 -28.50 8.92 -13.66
N THR A 179 -29.67 8.57 -14.20
CA THR A 179 -30.95 8.76 -13.53
C THR A 179 -31.64 7.41 -13.30
N LEU A 180 -32.28 7.27 -12.14
CA LEU A 180 -33.07 6.12 -11.73
C LEU A 180 -34.54 6.54 -11.64
N ASP A 181 -35.36 6.00 -12.55
CA ASP A 181 -36.78 6.32 -12.62
C ASP A 181 -37.61 5.29 -11.86
N PHE A 182 -38.45 5.78 -10.95
CA PHE A 182 -39.57 5.03 -10.40
C PHE A 182 -40.82 5.41 -11.17
N LYS A 183 -41.48 4.42 -11.77
CA LYS A 183 -42.81 4.60 -12.34
C LYS A 183 -43.86 4.61 -11.25
N THR A 184 -44.97 5.27 -11.53
CA THR A 184 -46.13 5.26 -10.63
C THR A 184 -46.48 3.82 -10.22
N GLY A 185 -46.50 3.56 -8.92
CA GLY A 185 -46.73 2.24 -8.31
C GLY A 185 -45.48 1.36 -8.14
N GLN A 186 -44.29 1.83 -8.52
CA GLN A 186 -43.03 1.10 -8.37
C GLN A 186 -42.40 1.42 -7.02
N GLU A 187 -41.83 0.39 -6.38
CA GLU A 187 -41.22 0.46 -5.05
C GLU A 187 -39.71 0.21 -5.06
N VAL A 188 -39.23 -0.57 -6.02
CA VAL A 188 -37.81 -0.90 -6.17
C VAL A 188 -37.32 -0.54 -7.56
N ALA A 189 -36.13 0.03 -7.63
CA ALA A 189 -35.40 0.22 -8.86
C ALA A 189 -33.95 -0.24 -8.68
N TYR A 190 -33.27 -0.58 -9.77
CA TYR A 190 -31.98 -1.24 -9.74
C TYR A 190 -30.91 -0.41 -10.43
N VAL A 191 -29.75 -0.28 -9.81
CA VAL A 191 -28.54 0.24 -10.46
C VAL A 191 -27.53 -0.90 -10.58
N ARG A 192 -27.07 -1.15 -11.82
CA ARG A 192 -26.09 -2.19 -12.12
C ARG A 192 -24.77 -1.50 -12.42
N VAL A 193 -23.76 -1.81 -11.64
CA VAL A 193 -22.40 -1.32 -11.83
C VAL A 193 -21.54 -2.49 -12.29
N ALA A 194 -20.84 -2.34 -13.41
CA ALA A 194 -19.95 -3.38 -13.91
C ALA A 194 -18.68 -3.42 -13.04
N ILE A 195 -18.35 -4.60 -12.55
CA ILE A 195 -17.12 -4.93 -11.83
C ILE A 195 -16.17 -5.54 -12.84
N LYS A 196 -14.95 -5.04 -12.86
CA LYS A 196 -13.89 -5.52 -13.74
C LYS A 196 -13.19 -6.65 -13.01
N GLY A 197 -13.37 -7.85 -13.53
CA GLY A 197 -12.58 -8.97 -13.08
C GLY A 197 -11.25 -9.01 -13.80
N ASP A 198 -10.15 -9.17 -13.08
CA ASP A 198 -8.83 -9.32 -13.69
C ASP A 198 -8.02 -10.50 -13.16
N LYS A 199 -6.73 -10.38 -12.88
CA LYS A 199 -5.91 -11.46 -12.31
C LYS A 199 -4.96 -10.94 -11.23
N LEU A 200 -5.08 -9.68 -10.87
CA LEU A 200 -4.31 -9.02 -9.84
C LEU A 200 -5.00 -9.36 -8.52
N LEU A 201 -4.25 -9.85 -7.52
CA LEU A 201 -4.84 -9.95 -6.19
C LEU A 201 -4.78 -8.59 -5.48
N GLU A 202 -5.96 -8.12 -5.14
CA GLU A 202 -6.31 -6.89 -4.46
C GLU A 202 -6.81 -7.20 -3.03
N GLY A 203 -7.02 -6.16 -2.23
CA GLY A 203 -7.71 -6.32 -0.96
C GLY A 203 -9.20 -6.64 -1.19
N SER A 204 -9.96 -6.96 -0.12
CA SER A 204 -11.40 -6.74 -0.25
C SER A 204 -11.66 -5.24 -0.23
N GLU A 205 -12.21 -4.73 -1.31
CA GLU A 205 -12.31 -3.31 -1.56
C GLU A 205 -13.76 -2.82 -1.52
N ASP A 206 -13.95 -1.56 -1.18
CA ASP A 206 -15.26 -0.94 -1.10
C ASP A 206 -15.36 0.20 -2.12
N PHE A 207 -16.49 0.29 -2.83
CA PHE A 207 -16.90 1.51 -3.55
C PHE A 207 -18.37 1.81 -3.21
N SER A 208 -18.80 3.06 -3.43
CA SER A 208 -20.14 3.50 -3.04
C SER A 208 -21.03 3.88 -4.22
N LEU A 209 -22.34 3.70 -4.09
CA LEU A 209 -23.34 4.30 -4.95
C LEU A 209 -24.07 5.41 -4.19
N GLN A 210 -23.88 6.66 -4.63
CA GLN A 210 -24.61 7.80 -4.11
C GLN A 210 -25.85 8.07 -4.95
N VAL A 211 -27.01 8.13 -4.29
CA VAL A 211 -28.34 8.34 -4.90
C VAL A 211 -28.96 9.62 -4.35
N VAL A 212 -29.32 10.55 -5.24
CA VAL A 212 -29.88 11.86 -4.89
C VAL A 212 -31.37 11.89 -5.26
N PRO A 213 -32.29 12.03 -4.29
CA PRO A 213 -33.72 12.10 -4.57
C PRO A 213 -34.13 13.42 -5.26
N PRO A 214 -35.27 13.42 -5.98
CA PRO A 214 -35.82 14.63 -6.58
C PRO A 214 -36.14 15.70 -5.55
N LYS A 215 -35.85 16.96 -5.89
CA LYS A 215 -36.11 18.11 -5.01
C LYS A 215 -37.61 18.32 -4.81
N GLY A 216 -38.02 18.57 -3.57
CA GLY A 216 -39.39 18.97 -3.23
C GLY A 216 -40.35 17.80 -2.94
N GLU A 217 -39.86 16.55 -2.93
CA GLU A 217 -40.66 15.35 -2.68
C GLU A 217 -40.59 14.84 -1.22
N GLY A 218 -39.93 15.59 -0.31
CA GLY A 218 -39.93 15.27 1.13
C GLY A 218 -38.90 14.23 1.61
N PHE A 219 -38.17 13.56 0.69
CA PHE A 219 -37.21 12.50 1.02
C PHE A 219 -36.13 12.92 2.04
N SER A 220 -35.85 12.04 3.00
CA SER A 220 -34.66 12.14 3.87
C SER A 220 -33.38 11.87 3.08
N LYS A 221 -32.26 12.45 3.52
CA LYS A 221 -30.92 12.24 2.91
C LYS A 221 -30.08 11.18 3.64
N THR A 222 -30.57 10.66 4.75
CA THR A 222 -29.81 9.77 5.66
C THR A 222 -29.31 8.50 4.97
N ASP A 223 -30.07 7.95 4.03
CA ASP A 223 -29.85 6.59 3.50
C ASP A 223 -29.61 6.60 1.99
N SER A 224 -28.96 7.67 1.53
CA SER A 224 -28.68 7.97 0.12
C SER A 224 -27.45 7.28 -0.44
N VAL A 225 -26.77 6.43 0.34
CA VAL A 225 -25.51 5.80 -0.06
C VAL A 225 -25.53 4.32 0.29
N GLY A 226 -25.34 3.47 -0.72
CA GLY A 226 -25.03 2.06 -0.54
C GLY A 226 -23.54 1.80 -0.80
N VAL A 227 -22.92 0.90 -0.05
CA VAL A 227 -21.51 0.51 -0.16
C VAL A 227 -21.43 -0.92 -0.70
N ALA A 228 -20.78 -1.09 -1.85
CA ALA A 228 -20.47 -2.38 -2.40
C ALA A 228 -19.09 -2.85 -1.94
N ARG A 229 -19.00 -4.09 -1.47
CA ARG A 229 -17.74 -4.78 -1.16
C ARG A 229 -17.37 -5.71 -2.32
N ILE A 230 -16.23 -5.48 -2.94
CA ILE A 230 -15.58 -6.37 -3.89
C ILE A 230 -14.68 -7.32 -3.10
N LEU A 231 -14.83 -8.61 -3.32
CA LEU A 231 -13.98 -9.66 -2.78
C LEU A 231 -13.05 -10.11 -3.90
N ASP A 232 -11.75 -10.03 -3.63
CA ASP A 232 -10.73 -10.51 -4.54
C ASP A 232 -10.77 -12.04 -4.66
N ASP A 233 -10.63 -12.57 -5.89
CA ASP A 233 -10.51 -14.01 -6.16
C ASP A 233 -9.26 -14.42 -6.96
N ASP A 234 -8.22 -13.58 -6.91
CA ASP A 234 -7.02 -13.64 -7.75
C ASP A 234 -5.72 -13.90 -6.95
N ALA A 235 -4.53 -13.78 -7.58
CA ALA A 235 -3.21 -13.95 -6.94
C ALA A 235 -2.15 -13.02 -7.60
N SER A 236 -1.36 -12.28 -6.80
CA SER A 236 -0.62 -11.05 -7.17
C SER A 236 0.79 -11.25 -7.79
N ASN A 237 1.55 -10.15 -7.95
CA ASN A 237 2.87 -10.01 -8.59
C ASN A 237 4.04 -10.26 -7.61
N GLY A 238 3.82 -11.18 -6.67
CA GLY A 238 4.56 -11.31 -5.41
C GLY A 238 3.55 -11.47 -4.26
N PRO A 239 3.82 -12.27 -3.23
CA PRO A 239 2.82 -12.58 -2.22
C PRO A 239 2.46 -11.39 -1.32
N VAL A 240 1.18 -11.23 -1.03
CA VAL A 240 0.64 -10.27 -0.03
C VAL A 240 0.36 -11.02 1.25
N VAL A 241 0.79 -10.50 2.40
CA VAL A 241 0.52 -11.11 3.72
C VAL A 241 -0.67 -10.47 4.41
N SER A 242 -1.62 -11.32 4.82
CA SER A 242 -2.71 -11.00 5.75
C SER A 242 -2.47 -11.67 7.11
N ILE A 243 -3.11 -11.16 8.16
CA ILE A 243 -3.05 -11.73 9.51
C ILE A 243 -4.47 -11.82 10.08
N GLN A 244 -4.78 -12.96 10.71
CA GLN A 244 -6.06 -13.19 11.36
C GLN A 244 -5.97 -12.90 12.86
N ASP A 245 -7.10 -12.47 13.43
CA ASP A 245 -7.26 -12.37 14.89
C ASP A 245 -7.04 -13.74 15.54
N ALA A 246 -6.48 -13.72 16.74
CA ALA A 246 -6.22 -14.91 17.53
C ALA A 246 -7.09 -14.91 18.80
N TYR A 247 -7.46 -16.11 19.25
CA TYR A 247 -8.24 -16.30 20.47
C TYR A 247 -7.55 -17.33 21.34
N ALA A 248 -7.45 -17.04 22.63
CA ALA A 248 -7.15 -18.05 23.65
C ALA A 248 -8.16 -17.95 24.78
N ILE A 249 -8.51 -19.11 25.32
CA ILE A 249 -9.21 -19.20 26.60
C ILE A 249 -8.16 -19.09 27.70
N GLU A 250 -8.40 -18.26 28.71
CA GLU A 250 -7.59 -18.24 29.92
C GLU A 250 -7.60 -19.65 30.53
N GLY A 251 -6.43 -20.27 30.70
CA GLY A 251 -6.39 -21.70 30.98
C GLY A 251 -6.32 -22.00 32.46
N THR A 252 -7.20 -22.85 33.01
CA THR A 252 -7.05 -23.33 34.41
C THR A 252 -5.77 -24.18 34.57
N ASN A 253 -4.67 -23.59 35.04
CA ASN A 253 -3.34 -24.21 35.29
C ASN A 253 -2.45 -24.55 34.07
N LYS A 254 -2.62 -23.89 32.92
CA LYS A 254 -1.70 -24.05 31.77
C LYS A 254 -1.69 -22.83 30.86
N TYR A 255 -0.51 -22.45 30.39
CA TYR A 255 -0.36 -21.52 29.27
C TYR A 255 -1.14 -21.99 28.04
N THR A 256 -2.00 -21.12 27.53
CA THR A 256 -2.79 -21.35 26.32
C THR A 256 -2.18 -20.59 25.15
N PRO A 257 -1.96 -21.26 24.00
CA PRO A 257 -1.33 -20.63 22.86
C PRO A 257 -2.32 -19.71 22.12
N LEU A 258 -1.92 -18.46 21.88
CA LEU A 258 -2.54 -17.56 20.91
C LEU A 258 -1.84 -17.76 19.57
N ARG A 259 -2.56 -18.28 18.58
CA ARG A 259 -2.03 -18.53 17.23
C ARG A 259 -2.59 -17.48 16.28
N PHE A 260 -1.74 -16.54 15.88
CA PHE A 260 -2.05 -15.64 14.77
C PHE A 260 -1.63 -16.35 13.48
N THR A 261 -2.61 -16.66 12.63
CA THR A 261 -2.36 -17.24 11.33
C THR A 261 -2.12 -16.13 10.33
N LEU A 262 -0.92 -16.12 9.74
CA LEU A 262 -0.58 -15.28 8.62
C LEU A 262 -0.78 -16.08 7.34
N VAL A 263 -1.42 -15.48 6.35
CA VAL A 263 -1.70 -16.12 5.06
C VAL A 263 -1.14 -15.25 3.95
N LEU A 264 -0.33 -15.87 3.09
CA LEU A 264 0.06 -15.29 1.82
C LEU A 264 -1.01 -15.56 0.77
N SER A 265 -1.28 -14.58 -0.07
CA SER A 265 -2.14 -14.74 -1.24
C SER A 265 -1.67 -15.81 -2.22
N GLU A 266 -0.36 -16.01 -2.32
CA GLU A 266 0.27 -17.04 -3.14
C GLU A 266 1.53 -17.59 -2.49
N ALA A 267 2.04 -18.70 -3.01
CA ALA A 267 3.25 -19.31 -2.45
C ALA A 267 4.47 -18.46 -2.81
N ALA A 268 5.29 -18.09 -1.82
CA ALA A 268 6.51 -17.34 -2.09
C ALA A 268 7.48 -18.14 -2.97
N GLU A 269 8.02 -17.55 -4.04
CA GLU A 269 9.02 -18.23 -4.89
C GLU A 269 10.40 -18.28 -4.23
N GLU A 270 10.68 -17.33 -3.34
CA GLU A 270 11.89 -17.22 -2.52
C GLU A 270 11.51 -17.06 -1.04
N ASP A 271 12.48 -17.05 -0.12
CA ASP A 271 12.20 -16.82 1.29
C ASP A 271 11.80 -15.33 1.51
N LEU A 272 10.58 -15.10 1.98
CA LEU A 272 10.06 -13.77 2.31
C LEU A 272 9.89 -13.61 3.81
N SER A 273 10.01 -12.39 4.32
CA SER A 273 9.93 -12.16 5.76
C SER A 273 9.23 -10.87 6.13
N VAL A 274 8.61 -10.88 7.31
CA VAL A 274 7.93 -9.72 7.89
C VAL A 274 8.24 -9.65 9.38
N TYR A 275 8.50 -8.44 9.89
CA TYR A 275 8.69 -8.25 11.32
C TYR A 275 7.33 -8.13 12.02
N TYR A 276 7.26 -8.61 13.26
CA TYR A 276 6.10 -8.43 14.11
C TYR A 276 6.48 -7.87 15.48
N ARG A 277 5.55 -7.16 16.10
CA ARG A 277 5.63 -6.73 17.50
C ARG A 277 4.27 -6.80 18.17
N THR A 278 4.29 -7.02 19.47
CA THR A 278 3.10 -6.87 20.33
C THR A 278 2.89 -5.41 20.70
N ASN A 279 1.64 -4.97 20.69
CA ASN A 279 1.19 -3.65 21.11
C ASN A 279 0.13 -3.84 22.21
N THR A 280 0.47 -3.43 23.43
CA THR A 280 -0.36 -3.56 24.64
C THR A 280 -1.21 -2.32 24.92
N SER A 281 -1.54 -1.54 23.88
CA SER A 281 -2.55 -0.47 23.96
C SER A 281 -3.99 -0.98 24.08
N GLY A 282 -4.18 -2.30 24.07
CA GLY A 282 -5.45 -2.95 24.39
C GLY A 282 -5.76 -2.97 25.88
N THR A 283 -6.68 -3.84 26.29
CA THR A 283 -7.08 -3.99 27.70
C THR A 283 -6.22 -5.01 28.45
N ALA A 284 -5.55 -5.93 27.74
CA ALA A 284 -4.61 -6.86 28.33
C ALA A 284 -3.33 -6.13 28.78
N LEU A 285 -2.85 -6.46 29.97
CA LEU A 285 -1.61 -5.99 30.56
C LEU A 285 -0.42 -6.84 30.11
N ASP A 286 0.79 -6.31 30.26
CA ASP A 286 2.04 -7.06 30.06
C ASP A 286 2.13 -8.32 30.95
N SER A 287 1.38 -8.37 32.06
CA SER A 287 1.29 -9.52 32.96
C SER A 287 0.46 -10.68 32.42
N ASP A 288 -0.27 -10.47 31.33
CA ASP A 288 -1.24 -11.45 30.80
C ASP A 288 -0.65 -12.20 29.60
N LEU A 289 0.50 -11.75 29.08
CA LEU A 289 1.34 -12.44 28.10
C LEU A 289 2.69 -12.92 28.65
N TYR A 290 3.06 -14.17 28.37
CA TYR A 290 4.31 -14.84 28.83
C TYR A 290 5.62 -14.26 28.28
N ARG A 291 5.57 -13.15 27.56
CA ARG A 291 6.62 -12.16 27.26
C ARG A 291 6.08 -11.24 26.15
N ALA A 292 6.14 -9.92 26.31
CA ALA A 292 6.00 -9.00 25.18
C ALA A 292 7.05 -9.36 24.12
N SER A 293 6.58 -9.69 22.91
CA SER A 293 7.41 -10.26 21.85
C SER A 293 7.56 -9.30 20.68
N THR A 294 8.80 -9.24 20.17
CA THR A 294 9.13 -8.77 18.83
C THR A 294 9.81 -9.93 18.13
N GLY A 295 9.55 -10.11 16.84
CA GLY A 295 10.20 -11.17 16.08
C GLY A 295 10.10 -10.95 14.58
N GLN A 296 10.54 -11.96 13.86
CA GLN A 296 10.44 -12.01 12.41
C GLN A 296 9.77 -13.33 12.05
N VAL A 297 8.78 -13.26 11.17
CA VAL A 297 8.20 -14.43 10.53
C VAL A 297 8.85 -14.57 9.16
N THR A 298 9.23 -15.79 8.78
CA THR A 298 9.76 -16.10 7.45
C THR A 298 8.86 -17.11 6.79
N PHE A 299 8.32 -16.76 5.63
CA PHE A 299 7.70 -17.69 4.69
C PHE A 299 8.81 -18.28 3.84
N ARG A 300 9.06 -19.58 3.98
CA ARG A 300 10.03 -20.24 3.10
C ARG A 300 9.43 -20.41 1.70
N ALA A 301 10.30 -20.47 0.69
CA ALA A 301 9.87 -20.76 -0.67
C ALA A 301 8.87 -21.93 -0.73
N GLY A 302 7.71 -21.70 -1.35
CA GLY A 302 6.60 -22.65 -1.48
C GLY A 302 5.58 -22.65 -0.33
N GLN A 303 5.78 -21.87 0.74
CA GLN A 303 4.81 -21.74 1.83
C GLN A 303 3.80 -20.63 1.55
N THR A 304 2.55 -20.84 1.96
CA THR A 304 1.46 -19.84 1.88
C THR A 304 0.93 -19.44 3.26
N SER A 305 1.46 -20.02 4.33
CA SER A 305 1.02 -19.72 5.69
C SER A 305 2.15 -19.83 6.69
N ALA A 306 2.12 -18.97 7.69
CA ALA A 306 2.99 -19.03 8.85
C ALA A 306 2.20 -18.68 10.11
N GLU A 307 2.75 -19.00 11.27
CA GLU A 307 2.10 -18.70 12.55
C GLU A 307 3.01 -17.85 13.44
N ILE A 308 2.43 -16.85 14.10
CA ILE A 308 2.99 -16.26 15.31
C ILE A 308 2.29 -16.95 16.48
N GLU A 309 3.06 -17.70 17.27
CA GLU A 309 2.56 -18.32 18.49
C GLU A 309 3.01 -17.49 19.70
N LEU A 310 2.03 -16.90 20.38
CA LEU A 310 2.20 -16.27 21.68
C LEU A 310 1.54 -17.13 22.75
N SER A 311 1.73 -16.80 24.02
CA SER A 311 1.12 -17.54 25.12
C SER A 311 0.69 -16.60 26.23
N THR A 312 -0.43 -16.90 26.87
CA THR A 312 -0.87 -16.26 28.10
C THR A 312 0.16 -16.48 29.22
N SER A 313 0.37 -15.54 30.15
CA SER A 313 1.33 -15.67 31.29
C SER A 313 0.71 -16.00 32.63
N TYR A 314 -0.57 -15.69 32.81
CA TYR A 314 -1.25 -15.81 34.09
C TYR A 314 -2.46 -16.70 33.93
N TYR A 315 -2.72 -17.48 34.98
CA TYR A 315 -3.82 -18.39 35.10
C TYR A 315 -4.25 -18.26 36.56
N ASP A 316 -5.43 -17.76 36.80
CA ASP A 316 -6.07 -17.90 38.10
C ASP A 316 -7.50 -18.41 37.93
N ASP A 317 -8.30 -18.42 39.01
CA ASP A 317 -9.69 -18.85 38.97
C ASP A 317 -10.61 -17.62 39.19
N VAL A 318 -10.18 -16.43 38.74
CA VAL A 318 -10.87 -15.16 38.95
C VAL A 318 -11.65 -14.80 37.69
N SER A 319 -12.95 -14.57 37.82
CA SER A 319 -13.74 -14.07 36.70
C SER A 319 -13.41 -12.60 36.40
N GLU A 320 -12.64 -12.39 35.34
CA GLU A 320 -12.23 -11.10 34.80
C GLU A 320 -13.03 -10.74 33.54
N ASP A 321 -12.79 -9.56 32.95
CA ASP A 321 -13.41 -9.20 31.67
C ASP A 321 -12.53 -9.73 30.54
N ASP A 322 -13.10 -10.05 29.38
CA ASP A 322 -12.28 -10.41 28.23
C ASP A 322 -11.29 -9.29 27.91
N GLU A 323 -10.09 -9.71 27.54
CA GLU A 323 -8.98 -8.80 27.30
C GLU A 323 -8.51 -8.87 25.86
N VAL A 324 -7.90 -7.78 25.40
CA VAL A 324 -7.36 -7.68 24.06
C VAL A 324 -5.96 -7.09 24.10
N PHE A 325 -5.09 -7.60 23.24
CA PHE A 325 -3.85 -6.95 22.83
C PHE A 325 -3.74 -7.00 21.31
N PHE A 326 -2.76 -6.32 20.74
CA PHE A 326 -2.58 -6.27 19.30
C PHE A 326 -1.23 -6.84 18.87
N VAL A 327 -1.20 -7.43 17.67
CA VAL A 327 0.03 -7.79 16.96
C VAL A 327 0.08 -6.96 15.69
N GLU A 328 1.21 -6.26 15.52
CA GLU A 328 1.47 -5.42 14.35
C GLU A 328 2.54 -6.07 13.49
N LEU A 329 2.26 -6.22 12.20
CA LEU A 329 3.21 -6.57 11.15
C LEU A 329 3.75 -5.29 10.51
N TYR A 330 5.07 -5.23 10.29
CA TYR A 330 5.75 -4.07 9.71
C TYR A 330 7.03 -4.47 8.98
N ASN A 331 7.56 -3.56 8.16
CA ASN A 331 8.81 -3.71 7.41
C ASN A 331 8.92 -5.08 6.68
N PRO A 332 8.00 -5.40 5.75
CA PRO A 332 8.14 -6.61 4.95
C PRO A 332 9.42 -6.55 4.07
N SER A 333 9.98 -7.72 3.74
CA SER A 333 11.08 -7.82 2.78
C SER A 333 10.65 -7.41 1.38
N ALA A 334 11.60 -6.99 0.53
CA ALA A 334 11.32 -6.69 -0.87
C ALA A 334 10.58 -7.87 -1.56
N GLY A 335 9.50 -7.57 -2.28
CA GLY A 335 8.64 -8.59 -2.91
C GLY A 335 7.54 -9.18 -2.02
N LEU A 336 7.38 -8.69 -0.78
CA LEU A 336 6.27 -9.00 0.11
C LEU A 336 5.54 -7.69 0.47
N GLU A 337 4.22 -7.65 0.33
CA GLU A 337 3.40 -6.49 0.69
C GLU A 337 2.42 -6.84 1.82
N LEU A 338 2.05 -5.84 2.63
CA LEU A 338 1.01 -6.01 3.65
C LEU A 338 -0.36 -5.77 3.04
N ALA A 339 -1.35 -6.58 3.42
CA ALA A 339 -2.73 -6.45 2.92
C ALA A 339 -3.28 -5.02 3.09
N GLY A 340 -3.86 -4.47 2.03
CA GLY A 340 -4.39 -3.10 1.99
C GLY A 340 -3.36 -2.02 1.65
N GLY A 341 -2.12 -2.37 1.26
CA GLY A 341 -1.10 -1.41 0.87
C GLY A 341 -0.59 -0.53 2.01
N VAL A 342 -0.83 -0.96 3.26
CA VAL A 342 -0.56 -0.17 4.47
C VAL A 342 0.86 -0.42 5.00
N PRO A 343 1.51 0.56 5.64
CA PRO A 343 2.85 0.39 6.22
C PRO A 343 2.87 -0.48 7.48
N VAL A 344 1.71 -0.65 8.14
CA VAL A 344 1.52 -1.48 9.32
C VAL A 344 0.15 -2.17 9.23
N LEU A 345 0.15 -3.50 9.39
CA LEU A 345 -1.05 -4.32 9.42
C LEU A 345 -1.24 -4.90 10.84
N SER A 346 -2.43 -4.79 11.40
CA SER A 346 -2.69 -5.18 12.80
C SER A 346 -3.74 -6.28 12.90
N ALA A 347 -3.60 -7.15 13.90
CA ALA A 347 -4.61 -8.12 14.32
C ALA A 347 -4.82 -8.08 15.83
N ALA A 348 -6.02 -8.44 16.29
CA ALA A 348 -6.37 -8.53 17.69
C ALA A 348 -6.09 -9.93 18.24
N GLY A 349 -5.51 -10.00 19.43
CA GLY A 349 -5.42 -11.19 20.25
C GLY A 349 -6.38 -11.08 21.41
N TYR A 350 -7.43 -11.91 21.42
CA TYR A 350 -8.42 -11.94 22.49
C TYR A 350 -8.08 -13.02 23.51
N ILE A 351 -8.05 -12.63 24.79
CA ILE A 351 -7.94 -13.53 25.94
C ILE A 351 -9.34 -13.62 26.55
N LEU A 352 -9.89 -14.83 26.56
CA LEU A 352 -11.27 -15.12 26.90
C LEU A 352 -11.33 -15.72 28.32
N ASP A 353 -11.98 -15.01 29.25
CA ASP A 353 -12.25 -15.51 30.62
C ASP A 353 -13.10 -16.80 30.57
N ASP A 354 -12.71 -17.81 31.35
CA ASP A 354 -13.48 -19.06 31.56
C ASP A 354 -13.95 -19.30 32.99
N ASP A 355 -13.68 -18.38 33.93
CA ASP A 355 -13.94 -18.58 35.37
C ASP A 355 -15.23 -17.91 35.88
N GLY A 356 -16.11 -17.49 34.97
CA GLY A 356 -17.38 -16.79 35.24
C GLY A 356 -18.68 -17.56 34.95
N THR A 357 -19.81 -16.99 35.39
CA THR A 357 -21.17 -17.50 35.08
C THR A 357 -21.89 -16.71 33.97
N GLY A 358 -21.18 -15.77 33.31
CA GLY A 358 -21.69 -14.93 32.22
C GLY A 358 -20.59 -14.44 31.29
N SER A 359 -20.96 -14.00 30.08
CA SER A 359 -20.06 -13.56 29.01
C SER A 359 -19.65 -12.09 29.16
N LYS A 360 -18.52 -11.80 29.82
CA LYS A 360 -17.95 -10.45 29.92
C LYS A 360 -17.12 -10.10 28.68
N ALA A 361 -17.77 -10.06 27.52
CA ALA A 361 -17.09 -9.80 26.24
C ALA A 361 -16.39 -8.43 26.20
N ALA A 362 -15.30 -8.32 25.44
CA ALA A 362 -14.62 -7.07 25.14
C ALA A 362 -15.17 -6.49 23.83
N LEU A 363 -15.42 -5.18 23.78
CA LEU A 363 -15.57 -4.43 22.54
C LEU A 363 -14.22 -3.83 22.15
N ALA A 364 -13.57 -4.43 21.17
CA ALA A 364 -12.30 -3.96 20.64
C ALA A 364 -12.04 -4.58 19.26
N ALA A 365 -11.43 -3.82 18.36
CA ALA A 365 -10.86 -4.33 17.12
C ALA A 365 -9.42 -3.83 16.98
N ALA A 366 -8.66 -4.47 16.09
CA ALA A 366 -7.29 -4.05 15.80
C ALA A 366 -7.27 -2.63 15.20
N PRO A 367 -6.27 -1.79 15.50
CA PRO A 367 -6.08 -0.51 14.81
C PRO A 367 -6.20 -0.66 13.29
N VAL A 368 -7.02 0.19 12.67
CA VAL A 368 -7.30 0.14 11.22
C VAL A 368 -6.59 1.30 10.54
N SER A 369 -6.04 1.05 9.37
CA SER A 369 -5.52 2.07 8.46
C SER A 369 -6.44 2.16 7.25
N ILE A 370 -6.85 3.36 6.89
CA ILE A 370 -7.66 3.65 5.70
C ILE A 370 -6.77 4.41 4.73
N ALA A 371 -6.68 3.91 3.50
CA ALA A 371 -6.00 4.58 2.41
C ALA A 371 -6.80 5.82 1.94
N GLU A 372 -6.14 6.97 1.89
CA GLU A 372 -6.59 8.17 1.20
C GLU A 372 -6.06 8.11 -0.24
N ASN A 373 -6.99 8.04 -1.21
CA ASN A 373 -6.66 7.90 -2.61
C ASN A 373 -6.74 9.28 -3.29
N ALA A 374 -5.72 9.63 -4.08
CA ALA A 374 -5.51 10.96 -4.64
C ALA A 374 -6.57 11.44 -5.68
N ALA A 375 -7.74 10.84 -5.82
CA ALA A 375 -8.74 11.17 -6.84
C ALA A 375 -10.12 11.55 -6.24
N ASP A 376 -10.29 12.82 -5.83
CA ASP A 376 -11.57 13.40 -5.36
C ASP A 376 -12.29 12.58 -4.27
N ASP A 377 -11.57 12.32 -3.17
CA ASP A 377 -12.08 11.64 -1.98
C ASP A 377 -13.12 12.46 -1.18
N SER A 378 -13.55 13.62 -1.69
CA SER A 378 -14.63 14.43 -1.09
C SER A 378 -15.99 13.70 -1.03
N LYS A 379 -16.06 12.42 -1.45
CA LYS A 379 -17.25 11.57 -1.44
C LYS A 379 -17.04 10.16 -0.88
N THR A 380 -15.81 9.74 -0.56
CA THR A 380 -15.43 8.37 -0.19
C THR A 380 -15.89 8.00 1.22
N VAL A 381 -16.67 6.92 1.38
CA VAL A 381 -17.15 6.41 2.67
C VAL A 381 -16.56 5.02 2.93
N SER A 382 -15.77 4.90 3.99
CA SER A 382 -15.17 3.65 4.47
C SER A 382 -15.95 3.08 5.66
N SER A 383 -15.98 1.75 5.79
CA SER A 383 -16.60 1.06 6.92
C SER A 383 -15.52 0.48 7.85
N VAL A 384 -15.32 1.10 9.01
CA VAL A 384 -14.36 0.64 10.03
C VAL A 384 -14.96 -0.53 10.81
N SER A 385 -14.35 -1.71 10.73
CA SER A 385 -14.80 -2.89 11.48
C SER A 385 -14.53 -2.74 12.97
N ILE A 386 -15.55 -3.01 13.79
CA ILE A 386 -15.53 -3.07 15.25
C ILE A 386 -15.96 -4.46 15.67
N LYS A 387 -15.29 -5.05 16.69
CA LYS A 387 -15.52 -6.43 17.08
C LYS A 387 -15.86 -6.61 18.56
N LEU A 388 -16.64 -7.67 18.83
CA LEU A 388 -16.80 -8.27 20.15
C LEU A 388 -15.92 -9.52 20.23
N SER A 389 -15.25 -9.73 21.37
CA SER A 389 -14.38 -10.89 21.61
C SER A 389 -15.10 -12.24 21.50
N ARG A 390 -16.40 -12.27 21.77
CA ARG A 390 -17.25 -13.46 21.69
C ARG A 390 -18.69 -13.09 21.35
N PRO A 391 -19.47 -14.01 20.74
CA PRO A 391 -20.89 -13.77 20.51
C PRO A 391 -21.62 -13.59 21.84
N LEU A 392 -22.57 -12.66 21.88
CA LEU A 392 -23.47 -12.44 23.02
C LEU A 392 -24.90 -12.85 22.65
N ASP A 393 -25.63 -13.38 23.62
CA ASP A 393 -27.01 -13.88 23.41
C ASP A 393 -28.04 -12.76 23.21
N ALA A 394 -27.69 -11.54 23.61
CA ALA A 394 -28.53 -10.36 23.49
C ALA A 394 -27.83 -9.29 22.64
N ALA A 395 -28.63 -8.56 21.86
CA ALA A 395 -28.14 -7.45 21.07
C ALA A 395 -27.44 -6.41 21.96
N GLN A 396 -26.34 -5.84 21.46
CA GLN A 396 -25.59 -4.77 22.11
C GLN A 396 -25.58 -3.53 21.22
N VAL A 397 -25.83 -2.36 21.81
CA VAL A 397 -25.76 -1.08 21.10
C VAL A 397 -24.81 -0.14 21.82
N PHE A 398 -23.86 0.39 21.07
CA PHE A 398 -22.89 1.37 21.55
C PHE A 398 -23.09 2.69 20.81
N SER A 399 -23.07 3.81 21.52
CA SER A 399 -22.86 5.11 20.87
C SER A 399 -21.41 5.22 20.43
N VAL A 400 -21.18 5.76 19.23
CA VAL A 400 -19.85 6.07 18.71
C VAL A 400 -19.68 7.58 18.54
N LYS A 401 -18.49 8.08 18.85
CA LYS A 401 -18.09 9.48 18.59
C LYS A 401 -16.66 9.52 18.10
N ALA A 402 -16.39 10.45 17.19
CA ALA A 402 -15.02 10.75 16.79
C ALA A 402 -14.32 11.58 17.87
N VAL A 403 -13.07 11.22 18.17
CA VAL A 403 -12.14 11.99 18.99
C VAL A 403 -10.95 12.35 18.10
N ASN A 404 -10.73 13.65 17.91
CA ASN A 404 -9.64 14.15 17.07
C ASN A 404 -8.28 13.75 17.66
N GLY A 405 -7.41 13.23 16.80
CA GLY A 405 -6.00 13.00 17.10
C GLY A 405 -5.14 14.01 16.33
N THR A 406 -4.32 13.53 15.40
CA THR A 406 -3.68 14.38 14.39
C THR A 406 -4.63 14.68 13.22
N ALA A 407 -5.59 13.79 12.94
CA ALA A 407 -6.73 14.03 12.06
C ALA A 407 -7.89 14.71 12.83
N PHE A 408 -8.58 15.64 12.17
CA PHE A 408 -9.65 16.48 12.70
C PHE A 408 -10.95 16.31 11.91
N GLU A 409 -12.04 16.04 12.64
CA GLU A 409 -13.37 15.97 12.05
C GLU A 409 -13.77 17.28 11.35
N GLY A 410 -14.28 17.18 10.12
CA GLY A 410 -14.66 18.28 9.24
C GLY A 410 -13.52 18.83 8.38
N ARG A 411 -12.26 18.44 8.65
CA ARG A 411 -11.10 18.75 7.81
C ARG A 411 -10.61 17.50 7.10
N ASP A 412 -10.30 16.45 7.85
CA ASP A 412 -9.60 15.25 7.34
C ASP A 412 -10.57 14.05 7.23
N PHE A 413 -11.62 14.05 8.05
CA PHE A 413 -12.67 13.03 7.97
C PHE A 413 -14.02 13.55 8.48
N LYS A 414 -15.09 12.77 8.32
CA LYS A 414 -16.42 13.01 8.90
C LYS A 414 -17.05 11.69 9.33
N LEU A 415 -17.45 11.59 10.59
CA LEU A 415 -18.22 10.44 11.07
C LEU A 415 -19.67 10.53 10.54
N LEU A 416 -20.18 9.43 9.97
CA LEU A 416 -21.52 9.42 9.35
C LEU A 416 -22.60 8.75 10.19
N GLN A 417 -22.22 8.11 11.30
CA GLN A 417 -23.14 7.45 12.22
C GLN A 417 -22.73 7.70 13.67
N ASP A 418 -23.68 7.71 14.59
CA ASP A 418 -23.46 7.99 16.02
C ASP A 418 -23.70 6.76 16.92
N THR A 419 -24.04 5.62 16.32
CA THR A 419 -24.20 4.33 16.99
C THR A 419 -23.63 3.18 16.15
N VAL A 420 -23.32 2.07 16.83
CA VAL A 420 -22.99 0.77 16.24
C VAL A 420 -23.73 -0.32 17.01
N ARG A 421 -24.28 -1.30 16.30
CA ARG A 421 -25.08 -2.38 16.88
C ARG A 421 -24.53 -3.74 16.50
N PHE A 422 -24.47 -4.63 17.49
CA PHE A 422 -24.22 -6.05 17.33
C PHE A 422 -25.52 -6.81 17.62
N ALA A 423 -25.99 -7.57 16.65
CA ALA A 423 -27.05 -8.56 16.85
C ALA A 423 -26.60 -9.67 17.83
N PRO A 424 -27.53 -10.39 18.48
CA PRO A 424 -27.24 -11.67 19.11
C PRO A 424 -26.41 -12.57 18.19
N GLY A 425 -25.32 -13.11 18.72
CA GLY A 425 -24.40 -13.96 17.97
C GLY A 425 -23.46 -13.21 17.01
N GLN A 426 -23.66 -11.91 16.76
CA GLN A 426 -22.78 -11.11 15.92
C GLN A 426 -21.57 -10.61 16.72
N THR A 427 -20.39 -10.81 16.15
CA THR A 427 -19.13 -10.36 16.74
C THR A 427 -18.47 -9.24 15.96
N GLU A 428 -19.06 -8.76 14.86
CA GLU A 428 -18.45 -7.75 13.99
C GLU A 428 -19.49 -6.80 13.41
N ALA A 429 -19.26 -5.48 13.50
CA ALA A 429 -20.13 -4.45 12.95
C ALA A 429 -19.30 -3.26 12.42
N GLY A 430 -19.81 -2.52 11.43
CA GLY A 430 -19.08 -1.43 10.77
C GLY A 430 -19.46 -0.04 11.27
N VAL A 431 -18.48 0.87 11.29
CA VAL A 431 -18.67 2.31 11.50
C VAL A 431 -18.35 3.07 10.22
N LYS A 432 -19.35 3.72 9.61
CA LYS A 432 -19.20 4.53 8.40
C LYS A 432 -18.48 5.85 8.71
N VAL A 433 -17.28 5.99 8.15
CA VAL A 433 -16.45 7.20 8.21
C VAL A 433 -16.20 7.67 6.79
N LYS A 434 -16.37 8.97 6.56
CA LYS A 434 -16.00 9.61 5.30
C LYS A 434 -14.60 10.22 5.43
N ILE A 435 -13.66 9.88 4.55
CA ILE A 435 -12.36 10.56 4.49
C ILE A 435 -12.51 11.83 3.64
N LEU A 436 -11.80 12.90 3.97
CA LEU A 436 -11.88 14.19 3.31
C LEU A 436 -10.49 14.56 2.78
N GLY A 437 -10.18 14.14 1.56
CA GLY A 437 -8.83 14.33 1.03
C GLY A 437 -8.50 15.72 0.48
N ASP A 438 -7.20 16.05 0.43
CA ASP A 438 -6.69 17.35 -0.01
C ASP A 438 -5.65 17.32 -1.16
N PHE A 439 -5.42 16.14 -1.76
CA PHE A 439 -4.45 15.86 -2.83
C PHE A 439 -2.98 16.07 -2.43
N ARG A 440 -2.65 15.94 -1.14
CA ARG A 440 -1.26 15.99 -0.67
C ARG A 440 -0.88 14.67 -0.04
N GLN A 441 0.39 14.32 -0.18
CA GLN A 441 0.98 13.29 0.67
C GLN A 441 1.29 13.93 2.02
N GLU A 442 0.46 13.64 3.02
CA GLU A 442 0.61 14.06 4.40
C GLU A 442 1.30 12.97 5.23
N LYS A 443 1.54 13.27 6.51
CA LYS A 443 2.01 12.24 7.44
C LYS A 443 0.83 11.38 7.83
N LEU A 444 1.10 10.12 8.21
CA LEU A 444 0.12 9.26 8.88
C LEU A 444 -0.66 10.07 9.94
N GLU A 445 -1.94 10.30 9.66
CA GLU A 445 -2.83 11.00 10.58
C GLU A 445 -3.69 9.99 11.33
N THR A 446 -4.10 10.31 12.55
CA THR A 446 -4.91 9.40 13.37
C THR A 446 -6.06 10.12 14.05
N PHE A 447 -7.16 9.39 14.22
CA PHE A 447 -8.27 9.74 15.11
C PHE A 447 -8.77 8.50 15.84
N GLU A 448 -9.60 8.67 16.85
CA GLU A 448 -10.22 7.56 17.58
C GLU A 448 -11.75 7.56 17.42
N LEU A 449 -12.33 6.37 17.27
CA LEU A 449 -13.75 6.14 17.49
C LEU A 449 -13.96 5.69 18.94
N ALA A 450 -14.60 6.53 19.74
CA ALA A 450 -14.89 6.28 21.13
C ALA A 450 -16.29 5.69 21.33
N PHE A 451 -16.38 4.61 22.11
CA PHE A 451 -17.62 3.86 22.30
C PHE A 451 -18.17 3.99 23.72
N LYS A 452 -19.50 3.93 23.84
CA LYS A 452 -20.18 3.83 25.13
C LYS A 452 -21.45 2.99 24.99
N HIS A 453 -21.64 2.01 25.87
CA HIS A 453 -22.86 1.20 25.88
C HIS A 453 -24.11 2.07 26.11
N LYS A 454 -25.14 1.88 25.27
CA LYS A 454 -26.37 2.71 25.26
C LYS A 454 -27.62 1.89 25.60
N PHE A 455 -27.75 0.67 25.07
CA PHE A 455 -28.96 -0.16 25.18
C PHE A 455 -28.67 -1.65 24.90
N GLY A 456 -29.40 -2.56 25.55
CA GLY A 456 -29.21 -4.02 25.47
C GLY A 456 -29.37 -4.70 26.83
N ALA A 457 -28.96 -5.97 26.94
CA ALA A 457 -28.62 -6.54 28.25
C ALA A 457 -27.44 -5.75 28.86
N ASP A 458 -27.29 -5.75 30.19
CA ASP A 458 -26.16 -5.05 30.83
C ASP A 458 -24.82 -5.55 30.25
N PHE A 459 -24.14 -4.70 29.49
CA PHE A 459 -22.77 -4.97 29.03
C PHE A 459 -21.82 -4.77 30.21
N SER A 460 -21.22 -5.87 30.65
CA SER A 460 -20.35 -5.90 31.84
C SER A 460 -18.88 -6.16 31.53
N GLY A 461 -18.48 -6.14 30.26
CA GLY A 461 -17.08 -6.33 29.86
C GLY A 461 -16.39 -5.01 29.48
N SER A 462 -15.21 -5.14 28.88
CA SER A 462 -14.33 -4.01 28.56
C SER A 462 -14.72 -3.31 27.25
N ILE A 463 -14.53 -1.99 27.17
CA ILE A 463 -14.76 -1.19 25.95
C ILE A 463 -13.48 -0.43 25.64
N LEU A 464 -12.91 -0.66 24.46
CA LEU A 464 -11.74 0.05 23.97
C LEU A 464 -12.13 1.00 22.83
N ASN A 465 -11.52 2.18 22.80
CA ASN A 465 -11.62 3.06 21.63
C ASN A 465 -10.89 2.43 20.45
N GLN A 466 -11.40 2.66 19.26
CA GLN A 466 -10.78 2.18 18.03
C GLN A 466 -9.93 3.28 17.41
N THR A 467 -8.62 3.06 17.32
CA THR A 467 -7.72 3.95 16.55
C THR A 467 -7.88 3.70 15.06
N VAL A 468 -8.04 4.78 14.31
CA VAL A 468 -8.06 4.79 12.85
C VAL A 468 -6.94 5.68 12.35
N SER A 469 -6.12 5.17 11.45
CA SER A 469 -5.08 5.92 10.77
C SER A 469 -5.50 6.22 9.34
N ILE A 470 -5.22 7.43 8.86
CA ILE A 470 -5.39 7.83 7.47
C ILE A 470 -4.00 7.77 6.83
N VAL A 471 -3.87 6.99 5.76
CA VAL A 471 -2.63 6.74 5.04
C VAL A 471 -2.78 7.29 3.63
N ASP A 472 -1.98 8.28 3.25
CA ASP A 472 -1.97 8.72 1.86
C ASP A 472 -1.32 7.67 0.97
N THR A 473 -2.12 7.05 0.11
CA THR A 473 -1.63 6.14 -0.92
C THR A 473 -1.58 6.88 -2.24
N VAL A 474 -0.37 7.04 -2.77
CA VAL A 474 -0.20 7.61 -4.10
C VAL A 474 -0.44 6.51 -5.12
N ALA A 475 -1.66 6.37 -5.60
CA ALA A 475 -1.97 5.57 -6.78
C ALA A 475 -1.57 6.37 -8.03
N PHE A 476 -0.36 6.13 -8.55
CA PHE A 476 0.06 6.70 -9.84
C PHE A 476 -0.71 6.04 -10.98
N THR A 477 -1.15 6.83 -11.96
CA THR A 477 -1.85 6.31 -13.14
C THR A 477 -0.93 6.33 -14.35
N ALA A 478 -1.43 5.94 -15.52
CA ALA A 478 -0.72 6.12 -16.79
C ALA A 478 -0.95 7.54 -17.39
N GLY A 479 -1.47 8.47 -16.60
CA GLY A 479 -1.75 9.86 -16.95
C GLY A 479 -0.68 10.81 -16.39
N ALA A 480 -0.77 12.10 -16.71
CA ALA A 480 0.15 13.07 -16.13
C ALA A 480 -0.25 13.40 -14.68
N GLU A 481 0.66 13.17 -13.74
CA GLU A 481 0.49 13.51 -12.33
C GLU A 481 1.28 14.75 -11.90
N SER A 482 0.82 15.44 -10.85
CA SER A 482 1.57 16.53 -10.22
C SER A 482 1.55 16.33 -8.72
N LEU A 483 2.71 16.09 -8.12
CA LEU A 483 2.85 15.65 -6.75
C LEU A 483 3.98 16.40 -6.03
N ARG A 484 3.74 16.73 -4.77
CA ARG A 484 4.77 17.19 -3.84
C ARG A 484 4.92 16.15 -2.74
N LEU A 485 6.13 15.62 -2.62
CA LEU A 485 6.51 14.64 -1.61
C LEU A 485 6.74 15.33 -0.25
N THR A 486 7.33 14.60 0.68
CA THR A 486 7.45 15.03 2.06
C THR A 486 8.72 15.85 2.29
N ASN A 487 9.21 15.97 3.52
CA ASN A 487 10.53 16.58 3.79
C ASN A 487 11.52 15.51 4.34
N PHE A 488 11.23 14.24 4.08
CA PHE A 488 11.99 13.07 4.48
C PHE A 488 12.39 12.30 3.23
N ASP A 489 13.31 11.33 3.40
CA ASP A 489 13.74 10.44 2.32
C ASP A 489 12.54 9.67 1.75
N ASP A 490 12.14 10.03 0.53
CA ASP A 490 11.00 9.44 -0.18
C ASP A 490 11.47 8.47 -1.29
N ASN A 491 10.67 7.44 -1.58
CA ASN A 491 10.94 6.50 -2.67
C ASN A 491 9.70 6.34 -3.55
N VAL A 492 9.75 6.95 -4.73
CA VAL A 492 8.61 7.12 -5.62
C VAL A 492 8.92 6.59 -6.99
N LYS A 493 7.93 5.89 -7.57
CA LYS A 493 7.95 5.46 -8.95
C LYS A 493 6.58 5.70 -9.58
N THR A 494 6.52 6.56 -10.59
CA THR A 494 5.32 6.75 -11.39
C THR A 494 5.24 5.68 -12.49
N LEU A 495 4.11 5.58 -13.20
CA LEU A 495 3.93 4.60 -14.27
C LEU A 495 4.28 5.23 -15.62
N GLY A 496 3.48 6.18 -16.05
CA GLY A 496 3.81 7.00 -17.20
C GLY A 496 2.84 8.15 -17.37
N GLY A 497 3.16 9.10 -18.24
CA GLY A 497 2.43 10.36 -18.26
C GLY A 497 3.32 11.50 -18.66
N GLY A 498 3.35 12.53 -17.86
CA GLY A 498 4.17 13.72 -18.07
C GLY A 498 4.19 14.43 -16.75
N ASP A 499 4.91 13.79 -15.82
CA ASP A 499 4.69 13.93 -14.40
C ASP A 499 5.50 15.10 -13.86
N GLU A 500 4.98 15.77 -12.83
CA GLU A 500 5.66 16.88 -12.15
C GLU A 500 5.80 16.55 -10.66
N ILE A 501 6.97 16.01 -10.27
CA ILE A 501 7.22 15.49 -8.93
C ILE A 501 8.26 16.36 -8.21
N PHE A 502 7.95 16.77 -6.97
CA PHE A 502 8.84 17.57 -6.12
C PHE A 502 9.17 16.86 -4.79
N GLY A 503 10.41 16.45 -4.57
CA GLY A 503 10.95 15.79 -3.37
C GLY A 503 11.09 16.70 -2.13
N LEU A 504 11.27 18.01 -2.34
CA LEU A 504 11.45 19.02 -1.29
C LEU A 504 12.73 18.88 -0.46
N LYS A 505 12.79 17.95 0.50
CA LYS A 505 13.95 17.69 1.36
C LYS A 505 14.01 16.20 1.65
N GLY A 506 15.20 15.70 1.92
CA GLY A 506 15.42 14.26 2.13
C GLY A 506 16.46 13.79 1.14
N ASN A 507 16.91 12.54 1.26
CA ASN A 507 17.64 11.87 0.18
C ASN A 507 16.62 11.04 -0.59
N ASP A 508 16.07 11.63 -1.66
CA ASP A 508 14.91 11.10 -2.34
C ASP A 508 15.32 10.19 -3.50
N ARG A 509 14.48 9.20 -3.79
CA ARG A 509 14.57 8.39 -5.01
C ARG A 509 13.28 8.56 -5.80
N ILE A 510 13.37 9.21 -6.96
CA ILE A 510 12.22 9.54 -7.80
C ILE A 510 12.43 8.95 -9.19
N ASP A 511 11.50 8.11 -9.63
CA ASP A 511 11.45 7.49 -10.97
C ASP A 511 10.17 7.94 -11.69
N GLY A 512 10.33 8.69 -12.78
CA GLY A 512 9.23 9.23 -13.63
C GLY A 512 8.65 8.23 -14.64
N GLY A 513 9.24 7.03 -14.74
CA GLY A 513 8.67 5.98 -15.57
C GLY A 513 8.76 6.27 -17.07
N SER A 514 7.65 6.63 -17.69
CA SER A 514 7.59 6.87 -19.14
C SER A 514 6.83 8.14 -19.45
N GLY A 515 7.28 8.94 -20.41
CA GLY A 515 6.65 10.22 -20.70
C GLY A 515 7.63 11.37 -20.54
N ARG A 516 7.13 12.61 -20.58
CA ARG A 516 8.00 13.78 -20.45
C ARG A 516 7.84 14.38 -19.07
N ASP A 517 8.79 14.08 -18.21
CA ASP A 517 8.66 14.31 -16.79
C ASP A 517 9.49 15.51 -16.33
N ILE A 518 9.07 16.09 -15.21
CA ILE A 518 9.71 17.17 -14.48
C ILE A 518 9.91 16.66 -13.06
N LEU A 519 11.16 16.33 -12.71
CA LEU A 519 11.51 15.79 -11.40
C LEU A 519 12.41 16.79 -10.68
N ASP A 520 12.05 17.19 -9.46
CA ASP A 520 12.83 18.10 -8.60
C ASP A 520 13.11 17.41 -7.26
N GLY A 521 14.37 17.05 -6.98
CA GLY A 521 14.77 16.39 -5.72
C GLY A 521 14.75 17.35 -4.53
N GLY A 522 15.03 18.63 -4.75
CA GLY A 522 14.98 19.65 -3.71
C GLY A 522 16.26 19.73 -2.88
N ALA A 523 16.32 19.08 -1.72
CA ALA A 523 17.46 19.23 -0.81
C ALA A 523 17.83 17.93 -0.08
N GLY A 524 19.04 17.47 -0.32
CA GLY A 524 19.64 16.24 0.18
C GLY A 524 20.38 15.58 -0.97
N ASN A 525 20.78 14.32 -0.86
CA ASN A 525 21.48 13.62 -1.94
C ASN A 525 20.49 12.73 -2.68
N ASP A 526 19.98 13.20 -3.80
CA ASP A 526 18.83 12.62 -4.46
C ASP A 526 19.23 11.71 -5.64
N ILE A 527 18.36 10.77 -5.98
CA ILE A 527 18.46 9.93 -7.17
C ILE A 527 17.22 10.16 -8.03
N LEU A 528 17.41 10.81 -9.18
CA LEU A 528 16.35 11.14 -10.12
C LEU A 528 16.50 10.29 -11.39
N ILE A 529 15.43 9.62 -11.79
CA ILE A 529 15.35 8.77 -12.99
C ILE A 529 14.20 9.28 -13.86
N GLY A 530 14.50 9.86 -15.01
CA GLY A 530 13.48 10.37 -15.95
C GLY A 530 12.73 9.22 -16.62
N GLY A 531 13.49 8.33 -17.27
CA GLY A 531 12.98 7.09 -17.81
C GLY A 531 12.95 7.11 -19.34
N GLY A 532 11.87 7.58 -19.96
CA GLY A 532 11.86 7.65 -21.43
C GLY A 532 10.97 8.72 -22.01
N GLU A 533 11.34 9.21 -23.19
CA GLU A 533 11.06 10.56 -23.70
C GLU A 533 11.98 11.62 -23.06
N ALA A 534 11.71 12.90 -23.30
CA ALA A 534 12.64 13.98 -22.96
C ALA A 534 12.25 14.66 -21.65
N ASP A 535 13.09 14.47 -20.62
CA ASP A 535 12.79 14.81 -19.23
C ASP A 535 13.56 16.04 -18.74
N SER A 536 13.10 16.61 -17.64
CA SER A 536 13.77 17.71 -16.92
C SER A 536 13.99 17.34 -15.46
N LEU A 537 15.24 17.04 -15.11
CA LEU A 537 15.65 16.61 -13.78
C LEU A 537 16.40 17.75 -13.08
N PHE A 538 15.97 18.10 -11.87
CA PHE A 538 16.56 19.12 -11.01
C PHE A 538 17.00 18.46 -9.70
N GLY A 539 18.30 18.26 -9.51
CA GLY A 539 18.87 17.68 -8.28
C GLY A 539 18.61 18.58 -7.07
N GLY A 540 18.98 19.85 -7.19
CA GLY A 540 18.68 20.86 -6.17
C GLY A 540 19.90 21.14 -5.31
N LYS A 541 19.86 20.83 -4.00
CA LYS A 541 21.01 20.99 -3.10
C LYS A 541 21.47 19.65 -2.60
N GLY A 542 22.75 19.36 -2.72
CA GLY A 542 23.37 18.13 -2.24
C GLY A 542 24.15 17.47 -3.36
N ASN A 543 24.52 16.20 -3.22
CA ASN A 543 25.25 15.49 -4.24
C ASN A 543 24.31 14.49 -4.91
N ASP A 544 23.80 14.85 -6.07
CA ASP A 544 22.68 14.17 -6.71
C ASP A 544 23.14 13.24 -7.85
N ILE A 545 22.36 12.19 -8.09
CA ILE A 545 22.53 11.27 -9.22
C ILE A 545 21.34 11.45 -10.16
N LEU A 546 21.61 11.93 -11.36
CA LEU A 546 20.60 12.21 -12.37
C LEU A 546 20.76 11.24 -13.56
N ARG A 547 19.74 10.42 -13.79
CA ARG A 547 19.64 9.49 -14.92
C ARG A 547 18.48 9.92 -15.82
N GLY A 548 18.79 10.56 -16.95
CA GLY A 548 17.78 10.98 -17.92
C GLY A 548 17.02 9.81 -18.52
N GLY A 549 17.75 8.79 -19.01
CA GLY A 549 17.16 7.67 -19.71
C GLY A 549 17.02 7.97 -21.20
N LYS A 550 15.93 7.51 -21.84
CA LYS A 550 15.78 7.62 -23.30
C LYS A 550 15.24 8.99 -23.70
N GLY A 551 16.07 9.96 -23.98
CA GLY A 551 15.56 11.26 -24.34
C GLY A 551 16.61 12.20 -24.86
N GLY A 552 16.21 13.46 -25.02
CA GLY A 552 17.17 14.56 -25.03
C GLY A 552 16.92 15.35 -23.76
N ASP A 553 17.58 14.96 -22.69
CA ASP A 553 17.17 15.32 -21.34
C ASP A 553 17.84 16.60 -20.83
N LYS A 554 17.23 17.23 -19.84
CA LYS A 554 17.87 18.33 -19.12
C LYS A 554 18.23 17.87 -17.73
N LEU A 555 19.54 17.74 -17.49
CA LEU A 555 20.08 17.32 -16.21
C LEU A 555 20.68 18.54 -15.50
N TYR A 556 19.95 19.04 -14.50
CA TYR A 556 20.31 20.18 -13.67
C TYR A 556 20.69 19.69 -12.27
N GLY A 557 21.97 19.47 -11.97
CA GLY A 557 22.36 19.10 -10.59
C GLY A 557 22.26 20.29 -9.61
N ASP A 558 22.46 21.51 -10.15
CA ASP A 558 22.40 22.77 -9.42
C ASP A 558 23.47 22.91 -8.32
N GLY A 559 23.20 22.46 -7.10
CA GLY A 559 23.95 22.84 -5.91
C GLY A 559 24.62 21.70 -5.18
N GLY A 560 25.77 21.21 -5.66
CA GLY A 560 26.68 20.39 -4.88
C GLY A 560 27.71 19.73 -5.77
N ASN A 561 27.82 18.41 -5.71
CA ASN A 561 28.72 17.63 -6.56
C ASN A 561 27.95 16.50 -7.22
N ASP A 562 27.42 16.80 -8.40
CA ASP A 562 26.34 16.05 -9.02
C ASP A 562 26.84 15.17 -10.16
N THR A 563 26.14 14.08 -10.42
CA THR A 563 26.55 13.05 -11.38
C THR A 563 25.47 12.80 -12.41
N ALA A 564 25.81 12.93 -13.69
CA ALA A 564 25.00 12.35 -14.76
C ALA A 564 25.37 10.87 -14.91
N ASP A 565 24.37 9.99 -14.74
CA ASP A 565 24.54 8.55 -14.63
C ASP A 565 23.90 7.81 -15.82
N TYR A 566 24.72 7.05 -16.55
CA TYR A 566 24.33 6.26 -17.71
C TYR A 566 24.43 4.74 -17.47
N THR A 567 24.51 4.29 -16.22
CA THR A 567 24.57 2.86 -15.89
C THR A 567 23.34 2.07 -16.37
N GLY A 568 22.20 2.74 -16.60
CA GLY A 568 20.99 2.16 -17.17
C GLY A 568 21.03 1.94 -18.69
N ALA A 569 22.04 2.45 -19.38
CA ALA A 569 22.06 2.44 -20.84
C ALA A 569 22.30 1.05 -21.43
N SER A 570 21.45 0.69 -22.40
CA SER A 570 21.50 -0.62 -23.07
C SER A 570 22.61 -0.78 -24.11
N GLY A 571 23.35 0.30 -24.40
CA GLY A 571 24.44 0.33 -25.37
C GLY A 571 25.46 1.42 -25.06
N PRO A 572 26.52 1.56 -25.87
CA PRO A 572 27.60 2.51 -25.61
C PRO A 572 27.13 3.96 -25.67
N VAL A 573 27.66 4.77 -24.77
CA VAL A 573 27.33 6.17 -24.58
C VAL A 573 28.53 7.04 -24.94
N ARG A 574 28.26 8.13 -25.65
CA ARG A 574 29.19 9.25 -25.77
C ARG A 574 28.61 10.42 -24.99
N ALA A 575 29.23 10.77 -23.87
CA ALA A 575 28.80 11.88 -23.02
C ALA A 575 29.95 12.87 -22.82
N SER A 576 29.67 14.16 -23.01
CA SER A 576 30.65 15.23 -22.83
C SER A 576 30.04 16.41 -22.08
N LEU A 577 30.54 16.68 -20.87
CA LEU A 577 30.13 17.84 -20.07
C LEU A 577 30.55 19.15 -20.73
N SER A 578 31.68 19.17 -21.43
CA SER A 578 32.18 20.36 -22.13
C SER A 578 31.56 20.58 -23.52
N LYS A 579 31.04 19.54 -24.17
CA LYS A 579 30.49 19.59 -25.54
C LYS A 579 29.25 18.69 -25.71
N PRO A 580 28.14 18.98 -25.01
CA PRO A 580 26.94 18.14 -25.04
C PRO A 580 26.35 17.93 -26.46
N GLY A 581 26.52 18.86 -27.38
CA GLY A 581 26.11 18.69 -28.79
C GLY A 581 26.81 17.54 -29.55
N THR A 582 27.86 16.97 -28.98
CA THR A 582 28.55 15.79 -29.53
C THR A 582 28.05 14.47 -28.94
N ASN A 583 27.14 14.50 -27.97
CA ASN A 583 26.67 13.31 -27.29
C ASN A 583 25.93 12.36 -28.23
N ARG A 584 26.01 11.06 -27.97
CA ARG A 584 25.40 9.97 -28.76
C ARG A 584 25.00 8.82 -27.84
N GLY A 585 24.19 7.89 -28.36
CA GLY A 585 23.63 6.82 -27.54
C GLY A 585 22.48 7.37 -26.70
N GLU A 586 22.37 6.90 -25.47
CA GLU A 586 21.39 7.40 -24.51
C GLU A 586 21.57 8.90 -24.21
N ALA A 587 22.82 9.39 -24.16
CA ALA A 587 23.10 10.82 -23.92
C ALA A 587 22.71 11.79 -25.05
N SER A 588 22.08 11.29 -26.13
CA SER A 588 21.88 12.03 -27.38
C SER A 588 20.81 13.11 -27.27
N GLY A 589 21.23 14.34 -27.03
CA GLY A 589 20.34 15.49 -26.89
C GLY A 589 20.36 16.07 -25.48
N ASP A 590 21.03 15.36 -24.56
CA ASP A 590 21.18 15.79 -23.18
C ASP A 590 21.88 17.13 -23.05
N SER A 591 21.46 17.88 -22.04
CA SER A 591 22.06 19.12 -21.62
C SER A 591 22.36 19.09 -20.13
N TYR A 592 23.51 19.65 -19.75
CA TYR A 592 24.01 19.61 -18.39
C TYR A 592 24.17 21.03 -17.84
N ARG A 593 23.78 21.24 -16.58
CA ARG A 593 24.11 22.43 -15.80
C ARG A 593 24.30 22.02 -14.35
N GLY A 594 25.39 22.47 -13.74
CA GLY A 594 25.76 22.04 -12.37
C GLY A 594 25.90 20.51 -12.32
N ILE A 595 26.61 19.93 -13.29
CA ILE A 595 26.97 18.50 -13.28
C ILE A 595 28.48 18.46 -13.33
N GLU A 596 29.07 17.86 -12.30
CA GLU A 596 30.51 17.76 -12.11
C GLU A 596 31.04 16.41 -12.55
N ASN A 597 30.21 15.36 -12.58
CA ASN A 597 30.66 13.98 -12.73
C ASN A 597 29.90 13.21 -13.81
N LEU A 598 30.53 12.14 -14.31
CA LEU A 598 29.94 11.22 -15.28
C LEU A 598 30.14 9.77 -14.81
N THR A 599 29.10 8.96 -14.92
CA THR A 599 29.21 7.49 -14.85
C THR A 599 28.70 6.88 -16.15
N GLY A 600 29.51 6.03 -16.77
CA GLY A 600 29.18 5.31 -18.00
C GLY A 600 28.29 4.09 -17.79
N SER A 601 28.06 3.40 -18.89
CA SER A 601 27.26 2.20 -19.05
C SER A 601 28.09 0.93 -18.77
N SER A 602 27.56 -0.22 -19.20
CA SER A 602 28.30 -1.50 -19.18
C SER A 602 28.97 -1.84 -20.52
N ASN A 603 29.07 -0.86 -21.42
CA ASN A 603 29.59 -1.00 -22.78
C ASN A 603 30.74 -0.01 -23.03
N ASP A 604 31.48 -0.20 -24.12
CA ASP A 604 32.59 0.67 -24.53
C ASP A 604 32.18 2.14 -24.73
N ASP A 605 32.45 2.98 -23.74
CA ASP A 605 31.97 4.36 -23.67
C ASP A 605 33.02 5.41 -24.10
N PHE A 606 32.52 6.61 -24.40
CA PHE A 606 33.34 7.79 -24.67
C PHE A 606 32.92 8.93 -23.73
N LEU A 607 33.63 9.08 -22.63
CA LEU A 607 33.30 10.03 -21.57
C LEU A 607 34.29 11.19 -21.57
N THR A 608 33.79 12.42 -21.45
CA THR A 608 34.64 13.62 -21.41
C THR A 608 34.13 14.62 -20.38
N GLY A 609 35.00 14.99 -19.45
CA GLY A 609 34.78 16.02 -18.45
C GLY A 609 34.72 17.44 -19.02
N ASN A 610 34.94 18.41 -18.13
CA ASN A 610 34.95 19.83 -18.44
C ASN A 610 36.24 20.51 -17.96
N GLY A 611 36.17 21.77 -17.52
CA GLY A 611 37.34 22.51 -17.02
C GLY A 611 37.43 22.55 -15.50
N GLY A 612 36.50 21.90 -14.81
CA GLY A 612 36.47 21.74 -13.35
C GLY A 612 36.95 20.35 -12.94
N ASN A 613 36.97 20.08 -11.64
CA ASN A 613 37.40 18.78 -11.12
C ASN A 613 36.27 17.76 -11.32
N ASN A 614 36.53 16.71 -12.10
CA ASN A 614 35.54 15.69 -12.41
C ASN A 614 35.93 14.34 -11.82
N VAL A 615 34.94 13.59 -11.33
CA VAL A 615 35.04 12.14 -11.12
C VAL A 615 34.34 11.46 -12.29
N ILE A 616 35.10 10.69 -13.08
CA ILE A 616 34.57 9.99 -14.25
C ILE A 616 34.81 8.49 -14.10
N LYS A 617 33.72 7.73 -14.18
CA LYS A 617 33.70 6.28 -14.05
C LYS A 617 33.27 5.67 -15.39
N GLY A 618 34.13 4.86 -16.00
CA GLY A 618 33.87 4.16 -17.25
C GLY A 618 32.76 3.12 -17.10
N GLY A 619 33.03 2.10 -16.28
CA GLY A 619 32.05 1.06 -15.98
C GLY A 619 32.58 -0.29 -16.42
N ASN A 620 31.77 -1.05 -17.15
CA ASN A 620 32.31 -2.22 -17.85
C ASN A 620 32.52 -1.85 -19.33
N GLY A 621 33.43 -2.53 -20.01
CA GLY A 621 33.70 -2.29 -21.42
C GLY A 621 35.02 -1.56 -21.61
N GLY A 622 35.52 -1.51 -22.85
CA GLY A 622 36.75 -0.79 -23.18
C GLY A 622 36.50 0.70 -23.36
N ASP A 623 36.63 1.46 -22.28
CA ASP A 623 36.21 2.84 -22.20
C ASP A 623 37.28 3.83 -22.67
N SER A 624 36.85 4.98 -23.18
CA SER A 624 37.71 6.10 -23.52
C SER A 624 37.29 7.32 -22.71
N ILE A 625 38.08 7.64 -21.68
CA ILE A 625 37.78 8.66 -20.68
C ILE A 625 38.77 9.83 -20.79
N SER A 626 38.27 11.06 -20.79
CA SER A 626 39.10 12.27 -20.72
C SER A 626 38.62 13.22 -19.62
N GLY A 627 39.49 13.59 -18.68
CA GLY A 627 39.22 14.59 -17.64
C GLY A 627 39.15 16.01 -18.20
N ALA A 628 40.01 16.28 -19.19
CA ALA A 628 40.16 17.54 -19.93
C ALA A 628 40.92 18.61 -19.15
N GLY A 629 40.33 19.27 -18.16
CA GLY A 629 41.11 20.17 -17.31
C GLY A 629 40.48 20.28 -15.94
N GLY A 630 41.29 20.43 -14.91
CA GLY A 630 40.82 20.33 -13.53
C GLY A 630 41.76 19.42 -12.75
N ARG A 631 41.36 18.98 -11.57
CA ARG A 631 41.99 17.87 -10.89
C ARG A 631 41.01 16.72 -10.91
N ASP A 632 41.22 15.80 -11.84
CA ASP A 632 40.25 14.79 -12.18
C ASP A 632 40.58 13.44 -11.56
N TRP A 633 39.55 12.62 -11.34
CA TRP A 633 39.67 11.23 -10.93
C TRP A 633 39.01 10.36 -11.99
N LEU A 634 39.83 9.63 -12.74
CA LEU A 634 39.39 8.81 -13.87
C LEU A 634 39.53 7.34 -13.51
N TYR A 635 38.42 6.61 -13.55
CA TYR A 635 38.34 5.19 -13.25
C TYR A 635 37.86 4.43 -14.49
N GLY A 636 38.72 3.60 -15.08
CA GLY A 636 38.36 2.68 -16.17
C GLY A 636 37.39 1.61 -15.69
N GLN A 637 37.75 0.95 -14.58
CA GLN A 637 37.05 -0.18 -13.97
C GLN A 637 37.29 -1.50 -14.73
N LYS A 638 36.30 -2.07 -15.42
CA LYS A 638 36.49 -3.36 -16.09
C LYS A 638 36.58 -3.16 -17.58
N GLY A 639 37.70 -3.53 -18.19
CA GLY A 639 37.81 -3.46 -19.64
C GLY A 639 39.21 -3.28 -20.15
N HIS A 640 39.35 -2.59 -21.27
CA HIS A 640 40.64 -2.24 -21.86
C HIS A 640 40.60 -0.75 -22.18
N ASP A 641 40.95 0.03 -21.18
CA ASP A 641 40.53 1.42 -21.10
C ASP A 641 41.61 2.37 -21.61
N LYS A 642 41.17 3.56 -22.02
CA LYS A 642 42.01 4.67 -22.45
C LYS A 642 41.69 5.88 -21.59
N LEU A 643 42.58 6.22 -20.69
CA LEU A 643 42.42 7.33 -19.76
C LEU A 643 43.33 8.49 -20.16
N PHE A 644 42.77 9.69 -20.25
CA PHE A 644 43.48 10.93 -20.56
C PHE A 644 43.18 11.97 -19.48
N GLY A 645 44.13 12.25 -18.58
CA GLY A 645 43.98 13.22 -17.49
C GLY A 645 43.65 14.61 -18.04
N GLY A 646 44.63 15.24 -18.68
CA GLY A 646 44.45 16.51 -19.36
C GLY A 646 45.32 17.59 -18.73
N LYS A 647 44.72 18.66 -18.22
CA LYS A 647 45.46 19.69 -17.49
C LYS A 647 45.12 19.61 -16.02
N GLY A 648 46.13 19.72 -15.17
CA GLY A 648 46.01 19.70 -13.72
C GLY A 648 46.48 18.37 -13.16
N ASN A 649 46.33 18.16 -11.86
CA ASN A 649 47.00 17.06 -11.16
C ASN A 649 46.04 15.89 -10.99
N ASP A 650 45.99 15.00 -11.96
CA ASP A 650 44.93 14.02 -12.12
C ASP A 650 45.24 12.68 -11.43
N VAL A 651 44.22 11.89 -11.15
CA VAL A 651 44.33 10.51 -10.68
C VAL A 651 43.73 9.58 -11.73
N LEU A 652 44.52 8.65 -12.26
CA LEU A 652 44.11 7.71 -13.29
C LEU A 652 44.25 6.28 -12.77
N ALA A 653 43.16 5.52 -12.80
CA ALA A 653 43.11 4.12 -12.41
C ALA A 653 42.45 3.28 -13.51
N GLY A 654 43.22 2.43 -14.20
CA GLY A 654 42.70 1.50 -15.21
C GLY A 654 41.83 0.41 -14.58
N ALA A 655 42.35 -0.21 -13.52
CA ALA A 655 41.78 -1.35 -12.80
C ALA A 655 41.87 -2.68 -13.57
N GLU A 656 40.77 -3.43 -13.70
CA GLU A 656 40.79 -4.73 -14.38
C GLU A 656 40.95 -4.55 -15.89
N GLY A 657 42.15 -4.75 -16.42
CA GLY A 657 42.32 -4.53 -17.84
C GLY A 657 43.72 -4.62 -18.40
N ASN A 658 43.85 -4.08 -19.60
CA ASN A 658 45.14 -3.82 -20.24
C ASN A 658 45.06 -2.38 -20.72
N ASP A 659 45.34 -1.47 -19.82
CA ASP A 659 44.87 -0.11 -19.94
C ASP A 659 45.96 0.82 -20.46
N ARG A 660 45.53 1.94 -21.03
CA ARG A 660 46.41 2.94 -21.61
C ARG A 660 46.12 4.28 -20.96
N MET A 661 47.08 4.77 -20.20
CA MET A 661 46.93 6.01 -19.42
C MET A 661 47.87 7.09 -19.94
N THR A 662 47.35 8.32 -20.03
CA THR A 662 48.09 9.52 -20.43
C THR A 662 47.75 10.64 -19.44
N GLY A 663 48.72 11.10 -18.67
CA GLY A 663 48.51 12.18 -17.69
C GLY A 663 48.32 13.54 -18.38
N ASN A 664 49.12 13.78 -19.42
CA ASN A 664 49.34 15.05 -20.09
C ASN A 664 50.05 16.09 -19.21
N GLY A 665 49.36 17.11 -18.73
CA GLY A 665 50.00 18.27 -18.11
C GLY A 665 49.61 18.44 -16.66
N GLY A 666 50.52 18.19 -15.74
CA GLY A 666 50.31 18.35 -14.31
C GLY A 666 51.27 17.45 -13.54
N ALA A 667 51.05 17.30 -12.24
CA ALA A 667 51.66 16.24 -11.44
C ALA A 667 50.62 15.16 -11.21
N ASP A 668 50.67 14.12 -12.04
CA ASP A 668 49.62 13.11 -12.13
C ASP A 668 49.92 11.88 -11.28
N THR A 669 48.89 11.19 -10.84
CA THR A 669 48.99 9.93 -10.07
C THR A 669 48.35 8.79 -10.86
N PHE A 670 49.14 7.78 -11.18
CA PHE A 670 48.67 6.55 -11.84
C PHE A 670 48.54 5.44 -10.80
N ILE A 671 47.38 4.82 -10.70
CA ILE A 671 47.11 3.69 -9.79
C ILE A 671 47.19 2.41 -10.62
N PHE A 672 48.01 1.45 -10.15
CA PHE A 672 48.18 0.15 -10.76
C PHE A 672 47.94 -0.97 -9.74
N ASP A 673 46.91 -1.75 -9.99
CA ASP A 673 46.39 -2.83 -9.14
C ASP A 673 46.35 -4.20 -9.87
N GLY A 674 46.66 -4.24 -11.17
CA GLY A 674 46.71 -5.49 -11.94
C GLY A 674 46.77 -5.25 -13.45
N GLY A 675 46.73 -6.33 -14.25
CA GLY A 675 46.61 -6.19 -15.70
C GLY A 675 47.92 -5.88 -16.43
N LYS A 676 47.82 -5.52 -17.72
CA LYS A 676 48.98 -5.12 -18.55
C LYS A 676 48.84 -3.69 -19.04
N ASP A 677 49.25 -2.78 -18.19
CA ASP A 677 49.02 -1.35 -18.37
C ASP A 677 50.21 -0.64 -18.98
N VAL A 678 49.90 0.47 -19.64
CA VAL A 678 50.88 1.34 -20.30
C VAL A 678 50.60 2.79 -19.96
N ILE A 679 51.57 3.45 -19.32
CA ILE A 679 51.61 4.91 -19.16
C ILE A 679 52.38 5.50 -20.35
N LEU A 680 51.74 6.39 -21.11
CA LEU A 680 52.23 6.85 -22.41
C LEU A 680 53.17 8.06 -22.34
N ASP A 681 53.10 8.86 -21.28
CA ASP A 681 53.77 10.16 -21.18
C ASP A 681 54.29 10.50 -19.78
N PHE A 682 54.63 9.48 -18.99
CA PHE A 682 55.11 9.65 -17.61
C PHE A 682 56.28 10.65 -17.49
N GLN A 683 56.15 11.62 -16.59
CA GLN A 683 57.15 12.65 -16.31
C GLN A 683 57.88 12.39 -14.99
N ASP A 684 59.13 11.93 -15.11
CA ASP A 684 60.03 11.68 -13.97
C ASP A 684 60.21 12.94 -13.08
N GLY A 685 60.14 12.75 -11.76
CA GLY A 685 60.18 13.84 -10.77
C GLY A 685 58.93 14.74 -10.71
N VAL A 686 57.91 14.47 -11.52
CA VAL A 686 56.65 15.22 -11.55
C VAL A 686 55.47 14.30 -11.22
N ASP A 687 55.35 13.19 -11.91
CA ASP A 687 54.27 12.23 -11.74
C ASP A 687 54.57 11.19 -10.65
N THR A 688 53.53 10.54 -10.16
CA THR A 688 53.60 9.49 -9.15
C THR A 688 52.88 8.24 -9.64
N VAL A 689 53.40 7.06 -9.29
CA VAL A 689 52.71 5.78 -9.47
C VAL A 689 52.44 5.16 -8.11
N ARG A 690 51.21 4.68 -7.91
CA ARG A 690 50.80 3.89 -6.76
C ARG A 690 50.68 2.44 -7.18
N LEU A 691 51.48 1.58 -6.57
CA LEU A 691 51.48 0.14 -6.80
C LEU A 691 50.78 -0.57 -5.64
N ASP A 692 49.80 -1.41 -5.95
CA ASP A 692 49.16 -2.28 -4.97
C ASP A 692 50.15 -3.35 -4.46
N SER A 693 50.29 -3.46 -3.14
CA SER A 693 51.15 -4.46 -2.51
C SER A 693 50.70 -5.91 -2.73
N ASP A 694 49.44 -6.15 -3.13
CA ASP A 694 48.92 -7.48 -3.46
C ASP A 694 49.50 -8.08 -4.75
N LEU A 695 50.21 -7.27 -5.55
CA LEU A 695 50.92 -7.73 -6.77
C LEU A 695 52.08 -8.70 -6.47
N TRP A 696 52.54 -8.81 -5.21
CA TRP A 696 53.58 -9.73 -4.79
C TRP A 696 53.38 -10.24 -3.36
N THR A 697 54.21 -11.22 -2.96
CA THR A 697 54.22 -11.74 -1.59
C THR A 697 55.38 -11.17 -0.79
N GLY A 698 55.07 -10.60 0.38
CA GLY A 698 56.03 -10.04 1.34
C GLY A 698 56.15 -8.51 1.28
N SER A 699 56.84 -7.92 2.26
CA SER A 699 57.08 -6.48 2.31
C SER A 699 58.40 -6.13 1.60
N TYR A 700 58.31 -5.30 0.56
CA TYR A 700 59.46 -4.81 -0.20
C TYR A 700 59.52 -3.28 -0.12
N SER A 701 60.74 -2.73 -0.06
CA SER A 701 60.95 -1.32 -0.38
C SER A 701 60.78 -1.12 -1.89
N VAL A 702 60.49 0.12 -2.30
CA VAL A 702 60.37 0.48 -3.73
C VAL A 702 61.61 0.05 -4.54
N GLN A 703 62.82 0.32 -4.03
CA GLN A 703 64.06 -0.12 -4.67
C GLN A 703 64.08 -1.65 -4.88
N ARG A 704 63.62 -2.42 -3.90
CA ARG A 704 63.59 -3.89 -4.01
C ARG A 704 62.54 -4.38 -5.01
N VAL A 705 61.45 -3.64 -5.20
CA VAL A 705 60.46 -3.91 -6.25
C VAL A 705 61.10 -3.69 -7.63
N ILE A 706 61.75 -2.53 -7.82
CA ILE A 706 62.48 -2.19 -9.05
C ILE A 706 63.56 -3.23 -9.38
N ASP A 707 64.42 -3.60 -8.41
CA ASP A 707 65.49 -4.58 -8.62
C ASP A 707 64.97 -5.97 -9.03
N ARG A 708 63.77 -6.32 -8.57
CA ARG A 708 63.21 -7.67 -8.73
C ARG A 708 62.35 -7.82 -9.99
N TYR A 709 61.54 -6.80 -10.29
CA TYR A 709 60.51 -6.85 -11.33
C TYR A 709 60.83 -5.92 -12.50
N GLY A 710 61.91 -5.15 -12.42
CA GLY A 710 62.29 -4.16 -13.40
C GLY A 710 62.96 -4.71 -14.66
N PHE A 711 62.51 -4.22 -15.81
CA PHE A 711 63.11 -4.49 -17.11
C PHE A 711 63.33 -3.19 -17.90
N ASP A 712 64.50 -3.10 -18.55
CA ASP A 712 64.88 -2.00 -19.43
C ASP A 712 64.99 -2.52 -20.87
N TYR A 713 64.14 -1.99 -21.75
CA TYR A 713 64.12 -2.33 -23.18
C TYR A 713 64.79 -1.24 -24.04
N GLY A 714 65.51 -0.31 -23.41
CA GLY A 714 66.32 0.75 -24.01
C GLY A 714 65.56 2.01 -24.41
N LYS A 715 64.31 1.90 -24.90
CA LYS A 715 63.44 3.05 -25.23
C LYS A 715 62.25 3.21 -24.27
N GLU A 716 62.08 2.23 -23.40
CA GLU A 716 61.02 2.14 -22.41
C GLU A 716 61.48 1.20 -21.30
N VAL A 717 60.86 1.35 -20.14
CA VAL A 717 61.10 0.50 -18.97
C VAL A 717 59.77 -0.08 -18.49
N ALA A 718 59.80 -1.23 -17.84
CA ALA A 718 58.61 -1.89 -17.32
C ALA A 718 58.86 -2.53 -15.96
N LEU A 719 57.78 -2.69 -15.21
CA LEU A 719 57.69 -3.58 -14.05
C LEU A 719 56.85 -4.79 -14.45
N GLU A 720 57.44 -5.98 -14.46
CA GLU A 720 56.73 -7.24 -14.77
C GLU A 720 56.60 -8.09 -13.50
N PHE A 721 55.38 -8.22 -13.00
CA PHE A 721 55.08 -8.92 -11.75
C PHE A 721 54.73 -10.41 -11.98
N SER A 722 54.80 -11.19 -10.90
CA SER A 722 54.33 -12.58 -10.91
C SER A 722 52.84 -12.65 -11.25
N GLY A 723 52.42 -13.64 -12.05
CA GLY A 723 51.02 -13.77 -12.48
C GLY A 723 50.71 -13.15 -13.84
N GLY A 724 51.68 -12.47 -14.48
CA GLY A 724 51.55 -11.94 -15.84
C GLY A 724 51.09 -10.47 -15.90
N ASN A 725 51.00 -9.79 -14.75
CA ASN A 725 50.74 -8.36 -14.66
C ASN A 725 51.98 -7.57 -15.05
N SER A 726 51.82 -6.45 -15.75
CA SER A 726 52.94 -5.60 -16.16
C SER A 726 52.54 -4.13 -16.26
N LEU A 727 53.37 -3.23 -15.76
CA LEU A 727 53.22 -1.79 -15.96
C LEU A 727 54.38 -1.26 -16.81
N THR A 728 54.07 -0.71 -17.98
CA THR A 728 55.06 -0.18 -18.92
C THR A 728 55.06 1.35 -18.91
N PHE A 729 56.26 1.94 -18.84
CA PHE A 729 56.49 3.38 -18.87
C PHE A 729 57.12 3.79 -20.21
N LYS A 730 56.34 4.45 -21.06
CA LYS A 730 56.86 4.99 -22.33
C LYS A 730 57.63 6.29 -22.06
N GLY A 731 58.76 6.47 -22.74
CA GLY A 731 59.55 7.72 -22.68
C GLY A 731 60.51 7.81 -21.49
N VAL A 732 60.44 6.89 -20.53
CA VAL A 732 61.38 6.78 -19.42
C VAL A 732 62.59 5.93 -19.85
N ALA A 733 63.80 6.46 -19.64
CA ALA A 733 65.03 5.86 -20.12
C ALA A 733 65.71 4.91 -19.13
N LYS A 734 65.43 5.03 -17.82
CA LYS A 734 66.04 4.22 -16.77
C LYS A 734 65.05 4.01 -15.63
N LEU A 735 64.92 2.77 -15.17
CA LEU A 735 63.95 2.43 -14.13
C LEU A 735 64.37 2.92 -12.73
N ASP A 736 65.68 2.96 -12.44
CA ASP A 736 66.22 3.41 -11.15
C ASP A 736 65.89 4.88 -10.82
N THR A 737 65.50 5.70 -11.79
CA THR A 737 65.10 7.09 -11.51
C THR A 737 63.70 7.17 -10.91
N LEU A 738 62.87 6.13 -11.07
CA LEU A 738 61.49 6.09 -10.62
C LEU A 738 61.33 5.78 -9.12
N VAL A 739 62.41 5.50 -8.39
CA VAL A 739 62.35 5.10 -6.97
C VAL A 739 61.62 6.14 -6.12
N ASP A 740 61.82 7.42 -6.41
CA ASP A 740 61.20 8.52 -5.66
C ASP A 740 59.79 8.87 -6.15
N ASN A 741 59.36 8.30 -7.29
CA ASN A 741 58.04 8.52 -7.88
C ASN A 741 57.05 7.38 -7.63
N ILE A 742 57.50 6.29 -7.00
CA ILE A 742 56.65 5.12 -6.75
C ILE A 742 56.29 5.06 -5.26
N GLU A 743 54.99 4.96 -4.99
CA GLU A 743 54.42 4.67 -3.69
C GLU A 743 53.87 3.24 -3.69
N ILE A 744 54.14 2.46 -2.62
CA ILE A 744 53.52 1.15 -2.40
C ILE A 744 52.36 1.36 -1.42
N VAL A 745 51.16 0.93 -1.79
CA VAL A 745 49.93 1.08 -1.01
C VAL A 745 49.42 -0.24 -0.46
#